data_AF-A0A8H4M7F1-F1
#
_entry.id   AF-A0A8H4M7F1-F1
#
_cell.length_a   1.000
_cell.length_b   1.000
_cell.length_c   1.000
_cell.angle_alpha   90.00
_cell.angle_beta   90.00
_cell.angle_gamma   90.00
#
_symmetry.space_group_name_H-M   'P 1'
#
loop_
_entity.id
_entity.type
_entity.pdbx_description
1 polymer ?
#
loop_
_entity_poly.entity_id
_entity_poly.type
_entity_poly.pdbx_seq_one_letter_code
_entity_poly.pdbx_strand_id
1 'polypeptide(L)'
;MAKSVRASVSKRNRAKLRATVFGPAADARTERLSAKLKELASQPIIREHKTSSMELDPTGTAYETTIILSKSRLICDRFQYSIEFPGARVKDIEACKMALKWEHRAILIANILIVVAISIFSSGFFPYKSLLPGLATFDETNIDTVAPKVFDRVIFMVIDALRRHFEINSLIRSGAALPFTAHASSPTVTMPRLKAMTTGSVPSFLDVILNIAESDTSSTLAYQDTWLAQIKAQGGQLVMYGDDTWIKLFPGVFERSDGTTSFFVSDFTEVDHNVTRHVSRELSERDWSAFIMHFLGLDHIGHKAGPKSRHMMTKQREMDSIVALIYAAMEEQEHLQSTLFVVCGDHGMNDAGNHGGSSPGETSPALLFISSKFQTKKTPEDSPVEAFSDLQYYRTVEQMDITPTLAGLLGLPIPLNSLGIFIPEFLMMWDNDAHRIDILLRNAKQMLNAMKGTFPDLDLEATTPPHGCDKQLPTGPAKVQCAWFQALQLVHGPERNRTTLPDIESALLRVLRSAQEVMSSTASKYNTTRLYLGLSVAALAVLLSFFPAYGLVSKSSDAMTFLMLSIISYGGMMFASSYVEEEQQFWYWVVTAWTVYLHIKSLRPLHGSKDARFSFSPFARCQKFAAEPDIARNFFPRHQNILWALIILTYFDTCMRLCLNSSPSNIWRSAAILTTTAAFFFKLVFVASDSPELLDESLLSPIQKSLEEMPLVLPARLVFCGIALLVVTSFCMMNATQKRSLTGGEC
;
A
#
# COMPACT_ATOMS: atom_id res chain seq x y z
N MET A 1 -27.26 -8.55 36.72
CA MET A 1 -25.86 -8.70 37.21
C MET A 1 -25.28 -10.12 37.14
N ALA A 2 -26.05 -11.20 36.90
CA ALA A 2 -25.49 -12.56 36.75
C ALA A 2 -25.00 -12.93 35.32
N LYS A 3 -25.30 -12.12 34.30
CA LYS A 3 -24.81 -12.31 32.91
C LYS A 3 -23.41 -11.72 32.66
N SER A 4 -22.99 -10.67 33.39
CA SER A 4 -21.67 -10.04 33.22
C SER A 4 -20.52 -10.87 33.81
N VAL A 5 -20.78 -11.59 34.91
CA VAL A 5 -19.77 -12.44 35.57
C VAL A 5 -19.46 -13.68 34.72
N ARG A 6 -20.45 -14.27 34.05
CA ARG A 6 -20.27 -15.48 33.20
C ARG A 6 -19.48 -15.18 31.92
N ALA A 7 -19.66 -14.01 31.33
CA ALA A 7 -18.89 -13.54 30.16
C ALA A 7 -17.43 -13.24 30.52
N SER A 8 -17.19 -12.64 31.69
CA SER A 8 -15.84 -12.35 32.21
C SER A 8 -15.04 -13.61 32.53
N VAL A 9 -15.67 -14.63 33.14
CA VAL A 9 -15.03 -15.92 33.43
C VAL A 9 -14.70 -16.70 32.15
N SER A 10 -15.56 -16.66 31.14
CA SER A 10 -15.32 -17.31 29.84
C SER A 10 -14.15 -16.65 29.08
N LYS A 11 -14.07 -15.30 29.07
CA LYS A 11 -12.93 -14.57 28.49
C LYS A 11 -11.62 -14.88 29.23
N ARG A 12 -11.63 -14.90 30.56
CA ARG A 12 -10.44 -15.21 31.38
C ARG A 12 -9.94 -16.65 31.19
N ASN A 13 -10.86 -17.61 31.05
CA ASN A 13 -10.51 -19.02 30.77
C ASN A 13 -9.93 -19.21 29.36
N ARG A 14 -10.44 -18.51 28.34
CA ARG A 14 -9.89 -18.55 26.98
C ARG A 14 -8.50 -17.91 26.87
N ALA A 15 -8.27 -16.80 27.58
CA ALA A 15 -6.94 -16.18 27.67
C ALA A 15 -5.93 -17.11 28.36
N LYS A 16 -6.34 -17.78 29.45
CA LYS A 16 -5.51 -18.74 30.17
C LYS A 16 -5.18 -19.98 29.32
N LEU A 17 -6.13 -20.49 28.53
CA LEU A 17 -5.89 -21.60 27.59
C LEU A 17 -4.90 -21.23 26.47
N ARG A 18 -4.98 -20.01 25.93
CA ARG A 18 -4.00 -19.51 24.93
C ARG A 18 -2.59 -19.44 25.51
N ALA A 19 -2.44 -18.89 26.71
CA ALA A 19 -1.15 -18.75 27.37
C ALA A 19 -0.53 -20.09 27.81
N THR A 20 -1.34 -21.08 28.22
CA THR A 20 -0.83 -22.34 28.78
C THR A 20 -0.76 -23.50 27.80
N VAL A 21 -1.58 -23.52 26.75
CA VAL A 21 -1.68 -24.67 25.83
C VAL A 21 -1.09 -24.37 24.45
N PHE A 22 -1.25 -23.14 23.94
CA PHE A 22 -0.83 -22.78 22.58
C PHE A 22 0.49 -22.00 22.51
N GLY A 23 0.81 -21.19 23.52
CA GLY A 23 2.10 -20.47 23.62
C GLY A 23 3.32 -21.40 23.62
N PRO A 24 3.43 -22.36 24.57
CA PRO A 24 4.60 -23.23 24.67
C PRO A 24 4.84 -24.12 23.43
N ALA A 25 3.77 -24.48 22.72
CA ALA A 25 3.86 -25.31 21.52
C ALA A 25 4.31 -24.51 20.28
N ALA A 26 3.95 -23.22 20.20
CA ALA A 26 4.42 -22.32 19.15
C ALA A 26 5.90 -21.97 19.35
N ASP A 27 6.29 -21.62 20.58
CA ASP A 27 7.68 -21.26 20.91
C ASP A 27 8.62 -22.45 20.70
N ALA A 28 8.24 -23.66 21.14
CA ALA A 28 9.01 -24.88 20.92
C ALA A 28 9.07 -25.31 19.44
N ARG A 29 8.16 -24.82 18.57
CA ARG A 29 8.21 -25.06 17.12
C ARG A 29 9.19 -24.10 16.45
N THR A 30 9.16 -22.83 16.86
CA THR A 30 10.07 -21.79 16.38
C THR A 30 11.52 -22.07 16.80
N GLU A 31 11.73 -22.53 18.02
CA GLU A 31 13.05 -22.89 18.54
C GLU A 31 13.65 -24.10 17.81
N ARG A 32 12.83 -25.12 17.49
CA ARG A 32 13.23 -26.26 16.66
C ARG A 32 13.57 -25.88 15.22
N LEU A 33 12.84 -24.91 14.65
CA LEU A 33 13.13 -24.41 13.30
C LEU A 33 14.45 -23.62 13.26
N SER A 34 14.67 -22.77 14.27
CA SER A 34 15.90 -21.98 14.44
C SER A 34 17.13 -22.88 14.65
N ALA A 35 17.01 -23.93 15.47
CA ALA A 35 18.08 -24.91 15.67
C ALA A 35 18.44 -25.64 14.37
N LYS A 36 17.44 -26.04 13.58
CA LYS A 36 17.66 -26.76 12.32
C LYS A 36 18.25 -25.87 11.22
N LEU A 37 17.92 -24.59 11.21
CA LEU A 37 18.53 -23.59 10.32
C LEU A 37 19.99 -23.32 10.69
N LYS A 38 20.33 -23.24 11.99
CA LYS A 38 21.72 -23.14 12.46
C LYS A 38 22.54 -24.38 12.11
N GLU A 39 21.94 -25.57 12.24
CA GLU A 39 22.58 -26.83 11.84
C GLU A 39 22.89 -26.85 10.33
N LEU A 40 21.92 -26.49 9.48
CA LEU A 40 22.11 -26.40 8.02
C LEU A 40 23.15 -25.34 7.63
N ALA A 41 23.19 -24.20 8.32
CA ALA A 41 24.18 -23.14 8.07
C ALA A 41 25.61 -23.52 8.52
N SER A 42 25.74 -24.49 9.44
CA SER A 42 27.03 -24.97 9.94
C SER A 42 27.64 -26.11 9.13
N GLN A 43 26.90 -26.65 8.14
CA GLN A 43 27.44 -27.70 7.27
C GLN A 43 28.45 -27.12 6.27
N PRO A 44 29.67 -27.68 6.16
CA PRO A 44 30.67 -27.22 5.22
C PRO A 44 30.21 -27.53 3.78
N ILE A 45 30.29 -26.52 2.91
CA ILE A 45 29.96 -26.61 1.48
C ILE A 45 30.94 -27.58 0.81
N ILE A 46 30.47 -28.76 0.44
CA ILE A 46 31.24 -29.73 -0.35
C ILE A 46 31.38 -29.20 -1.78
N ARG A 47 32.59 -28.76 -2.15
CA ARG A 47 32.97 -28.48 -3.53
C ARG A 47 33.55 -29.76 -4.15
N GLU A 48 32.75 -30.51 -4.89
CA GLU A 48 33.30 -31.54 -5.77
C GLU A 48 33.66 -30.95 -7.15
N HIS A 49 34.96 -30.90 -7.41
CA HIS A 49 35.54 -30.86 -8.74
C HIS A 49 35.31 -32.22 -9.40
N LYS A 50 34.75 -32.27 -10.61
CA LYS A 50 34.89 -33.46 -11.47
C LYS A 50 35.20 -33.08 -12.91
N THR A 51 36.39 -33.51 -13.29
CA THR A 51 37.05 -33.47 -14.59
C THR A 51 36.35 -34.38 -15.61
N SER A 52 36.44 -33.96 -16.86
CA SER A 52 36.05 -34.69 -18.07
C SER A 52 36.97 -35.89 -18.32
N SER A 53 36.39 -37.07 -18.55
CA SER A 53 36.99 -38.11 -19.40
C SER A 53 35.89 -39.04 -19.94
N MET A 54 35.98 -39.26 -21.25
CA MET A 54 35.08 -40.01 -22.11
C MET A 54 35.61 -41.44 -22.25
N GLU A 55 34.79 -42.46 -22.00
CA GLU A 55 35.05 -43.83 -22.42
C GLU A 55 33.74 -44.51 -22.85
N LEU A 56 33.79 -45.16 -24.00
CA LEU A 56 32.73 -45.91 -24.67
C LEU A 56 32.87 -47.40 -24.31
N ASP A 57 31.77 -48.08 -23.99
CA ASP A 57 31.42 -49.36 -24.66
C ASP A 57 29.92 -49.69 -24.49
N PRO A 58 29.31 -50.45 -25.43
CA PRO A 58 27.87 -50.52 -25.66
C PRO A 58 27.23 -51.75 -24.99
N THR A 59 25.92 -51.88 -25.19
CA THR A 59 25.00 -53.00 -24.89
C THR A 59 24.06 -52.73 -23.70
N GLY A 60 22.76 -52.60 -24.01
CA GLY A 60 21.73 -52.43 -22.98
C GLY A 60 20.38 -51.91 -23.48
N THR A 61 19.81 -52.58 -24.48
CA THR A 61 18.36 -52.83 -24.67
C THR A 61 17.33 -51.73 -24.30
N ALA A 62 16.87 -51.06 -25.37
CA ALA A 62 15.50 -50.65 -25.67
C ALA A 62 14.39 -51.11 -24.69
N TYR A 63 14.04 -50.30 -23.69
CA TYR A 63 12.74 -50.40 -22.99
C TYR A 63 12.23 -49.09 -22.37
N GLU A 64 12.69 -47.91 -22.83
CA GLU A 64 12.25 -46.63 -22.26
C GLU A 64 11.87 -45.55 -23.30
N THR A 65 11.84 -45.90 -24.59
CA THR A 65 11.52 -44.93 -25.67
C THR A 65 10.02 -44.81 -25.97
N THR A 66 9.17 -45.68 -25.42
CA THR A 66 7.74 -45.73 -25.79
C THR A 66 6.86 -44.72 -25.05
N ILE A 67 7.32 -44.12 -23.94
CA ILE A 67 6.47 -43.23 -23.12
C ILE A 67 6.62 -41.74 -23.49
N ILE A 68 7.71 -41.34 -24.17
CA ILE A 68 7.93 -39.93 -24.56
C ILE A 68 7.39 -39.61 -25.98
N LEU A 69 7.06 -40.61 -26.78
CA LEU A 69 6.58 -40.44 -28.16
C LEU A 69 5.06 -40.19 -28.30
N SER A 70 4.29 -40.21 -27.22
CA SER A 70 2.83 -40.00 -27.29
C SER A 70 2.37 -38.54 -27.19
N LYS A 71 3.24 -37.58 -26.82
CA LYS A 71 2.89 -36.16 -26.71
C LYS A 71 3.40 -35.26 -27.85
N SER A 72 4.25 -35.78 -28.73
CA SER A 72 4.85 -35.03 -29.86
C SER A 72 4.17 -35.28 -31.21
N ARG A 73 3.11 -36.13 -31.26
CA ARG A 73 2.41 -36.46 -32.53
C ARG A 73 1.43 -35.40 -33.05
N LEU A 74 0.90 -34.50 -32.21
CA LEU A 74 -0.14 -33.56 -32.67
C LEU A 74 0.36 -32.32 -33.43
N ILE A 75 1.68 -32.09 -33.55
CA ILE A 75 2.20 -30.83 -34.12
C ILE A 75 2.68 -30.97 -35.57
N CYS A 76 3.05 -32.17 -36.03
CA CYS A 76 3.49 -32.42 -37.42
C CYS A 76 2.40 -33.17 -38.26
N ASP A 77 1.14 -33.23 -37.79
CA ASP A 77 0.03 -34.02 -38.40
C ASP A 77 -0.61 -33.44 -39.66
N ARG A 78 -0.20 -32.26 -40.15
CA ARG A 78 -0.65 -31.74 -41.46
C ARG A 78 0.25 -32.19 -42.63
N PHE A 79 1.37 -32.87 -42.37
CA PHE A 79 2.17 -33.52 -43.42
C PHE A 79 1.84 -35.01 -43.61
N GLN A 80 1.05 -35.61 -42.71
CA GLN A 80 0.77 -37.04 -42.76
C GLN A 80 -0.51 -37.39 -43.55
N TYR A 81 -1.37 -36.41 -43.85
CA TYR A 81 -2.55 -36.60 -44.71
C TYR A 81 -2.29 -36.41 -46.21
N SER A 82 -1.03 -36.25 -46.62
CA SER A 82 -0.62 -36.19 -48.04
C SER A 82 0.41 -37.27 -48.41
N ILE A 83 0.43 -38.39 -47.66
CA ILE A 83 1.23 -39.57 -48.04
C ILE A 83 0.44 -40.40 -49.05
N GLU A 84 0.35 -39.88 -50.27
CA GLU A 84 0.28 -40.66 -51.51
C GLU A 84 1.35 -40.17 -52.52
N PHE A 85 2.44 -39.59 -52.02
CA PHE A 85 3.63 -39.30 -52.84
C PHE A 85 4.89 -39.92 -52.20
N PRO A 86 5.61 -40.81 -52.89
CA PRO A 86 6.85 -41.40 -52.41
C PRO A 86 7.98 -40.37 -52.56
N GLY A 87 8.32 -39.63 -51.50
CA GLY A 87 9.41 -38.65 -51.58
C GLY A 87 9.70 -37.74 -50.38
N ALA A 88 9.10 -37.93 -49.20
CA ALA A 88 9.49 -37.14 -48.02
C ALA A 88 10.86 -37.61 -47.51
N ARG A 89 11.87 -36.73 -47.59
CA ARG A 89 13.27 -37.05 -47.25
C ARG A 89 13.47 -36.92 -45.74
N VAL A 90 14.32 -37.77 -45.16
CA VAL A 90 14.75 -37.72 -43.73
C VAL A 90 15.10 -36.30 -43.24
N LYS A 91 15.55 -35.42 -44.15
CA LYS A 91 15.81 -33.99 -43.92
C LYS A 91 14.61 -33.20 -43.39
N ASP A 92 13.38 -33.54 -43.77
CA ASP A 92 12.17 -32.80 -43.38
C ASP A 92 11.79 -33.07 -41.92
N ILE A 93 12.09 -34.28 -41.43
CA ILE A 93 11.87 -34.67 -40.03
C ILE A 93 12.93 -34.03 -39.10
N GLU A 94 14.18 -33.96 -39.55
CA GLU A 94 15.23 -33.25 -38.81
C GLU A 94 14.94 -31.74 -38.74
N ALA A 95 14.43 -31.14 -39.82
CA ALA A 95 13.97 -29.76 -39.83
C ALA A 95 12.81 -29.49 -38.84
N CYS A 96 11.77 -30.36 -38.78
CA CYS A 96 10.66 -30.25 -37.80
C CYS A 96 11.21 -30.34 -36.36
N LYS A 97 12.19 -31.22 -36.08
CA LYS A 97 12.84 -31.34 -34.75
C LYS A 97 13.72 -30.13 -34.39
N MET A 98 14.42 -29.55 -35.35
CA MET A 98 15.24 -28.35 -35.14
C MET A 98 14.38 -27.11 -34.88
N ALA A 99 13.28 -26.95 -35.61
CA ALA A 99 12.31 -25.86 -35.39
C ALA A 99 11.70 -25.90 -33.99
N LEU A 100 11.25 -27.08 -33.52
CA LEU A 100 10.69 -27.25 -32.17
C LEU A 100 11.71 -26.94 -31.06
N LYS A 101 12.99 -27.29 -31.28
CA LYS A 101 14.08 -26.96 -30.36
C LYS A 101 14.36 -25.45 -30.31
N TRP A 102 14.19 -24.75 -31.44
CA TRP A 102 14.33 -23.30 -31.52
C TRP A 102 13.21 -22.56 -30.78
N GLU A 103 11.95 -22.99 -30.93
CA GLU A 103 10.80 -22.39 -30.23
C GLU A 103 10.95 -22.48 -28.70
N HIS A 104 11.31 -23.66 -28.18
CA HIS A 104 11.56 -23.83 -26.74
C HIS A 104 12.74 -23.00 -26.24
N ARG A 105 13.82 -22.88 -27.02
CA ARG A 105 14.97 -22.04 -26.67
C ARG A 105 14.62 -20.56 -26.71
N ALA A 106 13.83 -20.11 -27.69
CA ALA A 106 13.37 -18.73 -27.79
C ALA A 106 12.52 -18.33 -26.58
N ILE A 107 11.59 -19.19 -26.15
CA ILE A 107 10.78 -18.98 -24.95
C ILE A 107 11.66 -18.96 -23.69
N LEU A 108 12.63 -19.88 -23.57
CA LEU A 108 13.55 -19.89 -22.43
C LEU A 108 14.38 -18.59 -22.34
N ILE A 109 14.93 -18.14 -23.47
CA ILE A 109 15.68 -16.89 -23.56
C ILE A 109 14.77 -15.71 -23.23
N ALA A 110 13.54 -15.66 -23.76
CA ALA A 110 12.58 -14.60 -23.46
C ALA A 110 12.29 -14.50 -21.95
N ASN A 111 12.10 -15.64 -21.26
CA ASN A 111 11.89 -15.65 -19.81
C ASN A 111 13.09 -15.09 -19.02
N ILE A 112 14.33 -15.41 -19.44
CA ILE A 112 15.54 -14.85 -18.82
C ILE A 112 15.63 -13.34 -19.08
N LEU A 113 15.38 -12.91 -20.32
CA LEU A 113 15.42 -11.50 -20.71
C LEU A 113 14.38 -10.66 -19.97
N ILE A 114 13.21 -11.22 -19.63
CA ILE A 114 12.21 -10.52 -18.81
C ILE A 114 12.79 -10.16 -17.43
N VAL A 115 13.44 -11.10 -16.74
CA VAL A 115 14.05 -10.84 -15.42
C VAL A 115 15.17 -9.81 -15.53
N VAL A 116 15.99 -9.90 -16.57
CA VAL A 116 17.06 -8.92 -16.85
C VAL A 116 16.46 -7.53 -17.14
N ALA A 117 15.42 -7.46 -17.97
CA ALA A 117 14.73 -6.22 -18.32
C ALA A 117 14.15 -5.54 -17.07
N ILE A 118 13.45 -6.30 -16.22
CA ILE A 118 12.89 -5.82 -14.96
C ILE A 118 14.00 -5.29 -14.05
N SER A 119 15.13 -6.00 -13.94
CA SER A 119 16.25 -5.59 -13.09
C SER A 119 16.88 -4.27 -13.56
N ILE A 120 17.15 -4.16 -14.87
CA ILE A 120 17.71 -2.93 -15.47
C ILE A 120 16.72 -1.77 -15.33
N PHE A 121 15.46 -1.99 -15.67
CA PHE A 121 14.40 -0.99 -15.55
C PHE A 121 14.26 -0.52 -14.10
N SER A 122 14.15 -1.45 -13.15
CA SER A 122 14.04 -1.14 -11.72
C SER A 122 15.24 -0.33 -11.22
N SER A 123 16.47 -0.67 -11.65
CA SER A 123 17.68 0.08 -11.29
C SER A 123 17.74 1.51 -11.86
N GLY A 124 16.89 1.84 -12.83
CA GLY A 124 16.71 3.19 -13.34
C GLY A 124 15.47 3.90 -12.80
N PHE A 125 14.45 3.13 -12.43
CA PHE A 125 13.18 3.61 -11.91
C PHE A 125 13.27 3.97 -10.41
N PHE A 126 14.09 3.25 -9.65
CA PHE A 126 14.32 3.49 -8.22
C PHE A 126 15.66 4.19 -8.00
N PRO A 127 15.71 5.54 -7.98
CA PRO A 127 16.95 6.25 -7.72
C PRO A 127 17.44 5.98 -6.29
N TYR A 128 18.75 5.75 -6.14
CA TYR A 128 19.39 5.67 -4.84
C TYR A 128 19.43 7.06 -4.20
N LYS A 129 18.84 7.21 -3.01
CA LYS A 129 18.90 8.45 -2.24
C LYS A 129 20.17 8.44 -1.39
N SER A 130 21.05 9.42 -1.60
CA SER A 130 22.16 9.69 -0.69
C SER A 130 21.59 10.27 0.60
N LEU A 131 21.65 9.53 1.69
CA LEU A 131 21.22 9.99 3.01
C LEU A 131 22.46 10.38 3.82
N LEU A 132 22.41 11.54 4.45
CA LEU A 132 23.42 11.96 5.42
C LEU A 132 23.29 11.08 6.68
N PRO A 133 24.36 10.38 7.10
CA PRO A 133 24.33 9.54 8.28
C PRO A 133 24.52 10.35 9.57
N GLY A 134 24.07 9.80 10.70
CA GLY A 134 24.23 10.40 12.02
C GLY A 134 23.01 11.22 12.45
N LEU A 135 23.19 11.99 13.54
CA LEU A 135 22.19 12.90 14.09
C LEU A 135 22.63 14.34 13.89
N ALA A 136 21.69 15.22 13.57
CA ALA A 136 21.92 16.65 13.54
C ALA A 136 22.31 17.19 14.92
N THR A 137 23.18 18.20 14.94
CA THR A 137 23.63 18.91 16.15
C THR A 137 23.39 20.41 15.97
N PHE A 138 23.33 21.14 17.08
CA PHE A 138 23.39 22.60 17.01
C PHE A 138 24.82 23.06 16.68
N ASP A 139 24.92 24.19 16.00
CA ASP A 139 26.19 24.85 15.71
C ASP A 139 26.61 25.63 16.98
N GLU A 140 27.75 25.27 17.59
CA GLU A 140 28.18 25.76 18.92
C GLU A 140 28.63 27.24 18.92
N THR A 141 28.59 27.91 17.77
CA THR A 141 29.31 29.17 17.55
C THR A 141 28.60 30.45 18.01
N ASN A 142 27.32 30.42 18.42
CA ASN A 142 26.62 31.59 18.98
C ASN A 142 25.49 31.19 19.95
N ILE A 143 25.81 31.12 21.25
CA ILE A 143 24.87 30.72 22.31
C ILE A 143 23.80 31.79 22.58
N ASP A 144 24.13 33.09 22.39
CA ASP A 144 23.24 34.21 22.74
C ASP A 144 22.12 34.50 21.71
N THR A 145 22.14 33.83 20.55
CA THR A 145 21.11 34.00 19.48
C THR A 145 20.23 32.77 19.29
N VAL A 146 20.40 31.73 20.11
CA VAL A 146 19.63 30.48 19.99
C VAL A 146 18.19 30.72 20.42
N ALA A 147 17.25 30.47 19.52
CA ALA A 147 15.83 30.52 19.85
C ALA A 147 15.51 29.52 21.00
N PRO A 148 14.90 29.98 22.11
CA PRO A 148 14.52 29.09 23.21
C PRO A 148 13.41 28.14 22.78
N LYS A 149 13.38 26.93 23.35
CA LYS A 149 12.25 26.00 23.15
C LYS A 149 10.94 26.62 23.64
N VAL A 150 9.85 26.33 22.94
CA VAL A 150 8.50 26.82 23.25
C VAL A 150 7.73 25.80 24.09
N PHE A 151 7.97 24.51 23.86
CA PHE A 151 7.31 23.40 24.55
C PHE A 151 8.33 22.42 25.11
N ASP A 152 8.00 21.82 26.25
CA ASP A 152 8.81 20.80 26.91
C ASP A 152 8.44 19.37 26.50
N ARG A 153 7.19 19.20 26.04
CA ARG A 153 6.62 17.90 25.68
C ARG A 153 5.83 17.98 24.38
N VAL A 154 5.67 16.83 23.73
CA VAL A 154 4.77 16.67 22.59
C VAL A 154 3.85 15.48 22.76
N ILE A 155 2.56 15.67 22.49
CA ILE A 155 1.61 14.59 22.23
C ILE A 155 1.38 14.56 20.71
N PHE A 156 1.58 13.42 20.08
CA PHE A 156 1.48 13.26 18.63
C PHE A 156 0.45 12.18 18.30
N MET A 157 -0.75 12.60 17.90
CA MET A 157 -1.88 11.72 17.60
C MET A 157 -2.07 11.65 16.08
N VAL A 158 -1.79 10.48 15.53
CA VAL A 158 -2.11 10.14 14.14
C VAL A 158 -3.47 9.45 14.13
N ILE A 159 -4.36 9.92 13.27
CA ILE A 159 -5.63 9.26 12.97
C ILE A 159 -5.57 8.85 11.49
N ASP A 160 -5.50 7.56 11.23
CA ASP A 160 -5.32 7.01 9.88
C ASP A 160 -6.53 7.37 8.99
N ALA A 161 -6.24 7.75 7.75
CA ALA A 161 -7.18 8.25 6.75
C ALA A 161 -8.05 9.46 7.20
N LEU A 162 -7.56 10.28 8.13
CA LEU A 162 -8.26 11.47 8.59
C LEU A 162 -8.32 12.56 7.51
N ARG A 163 -9.38 12.52 6.71
CA ARG A 163 -9.72 13.61 5.79
C ARG A 163 -9.95 14.91 6.53
N ARG A 164 -9.67 16.05 5.86
CA ARG A 164 -9.87 17.38 6.46
C ARG A 164 -11.32 17.69 6.89
N HIS A 165 -12.34 16.94 6.51
CA HIS A 165 -13.73 17.20 6.98
C HIS A 165 -13.97 16.91 8.48
N PHE A 166 -12.91 16.69 9.27
CA PHE A 166 -12.97 16.48 10.71
C PHE A 166 -13.26 17.77 11.49
N GLU A 167 -14.21 17.71 12.43
CA GLU A 167 -14.89 18.85 13.05
C GLU A 167 -14.35 19.25 14.45
N ILE A 168 -13.05 19.55 14.61
CA ILE A 168 -12.53 20.13 15.89
C ILE A 168 -12.75 21.65 15.92
N ASN A 169 -14.00 22.08 15.78
CA ASN A 169 -14.32 23.51 15.57
C ASN A 169 -14.20 24.35 16.85
N SER A 170 -14.40 23.75 18.03
CA SER A 170 -14.38 24.47 19.32
C SER A 170 -12.99 25.03 19.65
N LEU A 171 -11.95 24.20 19.52
CA LEU A 171 -10.58 24.62 19.83
C LEU A 171 -10.06 25.63 18.81
N ILE A 172 -10.42 25.50 17.52
CA ILE A 172 -10.08 26.48 16.48
C ILE A 172 -10.72 27.84 16.81
N ARG A 173 -12.02 27.87 17.10
CA ARG A 173 -12.73 29.11 17.48
C ARG A 173 -12.17 29.76 18.74
N SER A 174 -11.69 28.97 19.70
CA SER A 174 -11.09 29.50 20.92
C SER A 174 -9.70 30.12 20.72
N GLY A 175 -9.06 29.88 19.56
CA GLY A 175 -7.66 30.25 19.31
C GLY A 175 -6.64 29.29 19.92
N ALA A 176 -7.08 28.20 20.57
CA ALA A 176 -6.20 27.17 21.14
C ALA A 176 -5.64 26.20 20.08
N ALA A 177 -6.16 26.23 18.85
CA ALA A 177 -5.73 25.33 17.79
C ALA A 177 -5.45 26.06 16.47
N LEU A 178 -4.39 25.63 15.78
CA LEU A 178 -3.94 26.13 14.49
C LEU A 178 -4.20 25.07 13.40
N PRO A 179 -5.24 25.27 12.57
CA PRO A 179 -5.63 24.31 11.53
C PRO A 179 -4.86 24.51 10.23
N PHE A 180 -4.48 23.40 9.61
CA PHE A 180 -3.89 23.33 8.28
C PHE A 180 -4.54 22.20 7.47
N THR A 181 -4.42 22.29 6.14
CA THR A 181 -4.58 21.13 5.25
C THR A 181 -3.18 20.59 4.97
N ALA A 182 -2.85 19.40 5.44
CA ALA A 182 -1.57 18.79 5.09
C ALA A 182 -1.66 18.23 3.66
N HIS A 183 -0.63 18.43 2.86
CA HIS A 183 -0.48 17.79 1.57
C HIS A 183 0.34 16.50 1.72
N ALA A 184 -0.31 15.38 1.49
CA ALA A 184 0.29 14.04 1.51
C ALA A 184 0.55 13.58 0.06
N SER A 185 1.74 13.87 -0.47
CA SER A 185 2.15 13.42 -1.81
C SER A 185 2.01 11.90 -1.97
N SER A 186 1.62 11.40 -3.14
CA SER A 186 1.57 9.95 -3.39
C SER A 186 2.96 9.29 -3.25
N PRO A 187 3.05 8.02 -2.80
CA PRO A 187 1.96 7.14 -2.40
C PRO A 187 1.38 7.52 -1.02
N THR A 188 0.06 7.62 -0.96
CA THR A 188 -0.74 7.95 0.24
C THR A 188 -1.03 6.69 1.04
N VAL A 189 0.03 6.06 1.56
CA VAL A 189 -0.02 4.82 2.35
C VAL A 189 0.65 5.07 3.70
N THR A 190 0.07 4.57 4.79
CA THR A 190 0.47 4.78 6.19
C THR A 190 1.99 4.81 6.41
N MET A 191 2.70 3.71 6.15
CA MET A 191 4.14 3.62 6.48
C MET A 191 5.01 4.69 5.79
N PRO A 192 4.94 4.89 4.46
CA PRO A 192 5.61 6.01 3.80
C PRO A 192 5.29 7.40 4.39
N ARG A 193 4.03 7.62 4.81
CA ARG A 193 3.60 8.90 5.39
C ARG A 193 4.14 9.11 6.81
N LEU A 194 4.14 8.08 7.65
CA LEU A 194 4.78 8.11 8.97
C LEU A 194 6.27 8.45 8.85
N LYS A 195 6.96 7.85 7.88
CA LYS A 195 8.36 8.18 7.56
C LYS A 195 8.53 9.64 7.15
N ALA A 196 7.65 10.18 6.31
CA ALA A 196 7.71 11.60 5.90
C ALA A 196 7.57 12.55 7.10
N MET A 197 6.59 12.29 7.97
CA MET A 197 6.28 13.14 9.13
C MET A 197 7.38 13.14 10.20
N THR A 198 8.16 12.06 10.27
CA THR A 198 9.19 11.87 11.29
C THR A 198 10.60 12.27 10.84
N THR A 199 10.92 12.07 9.57
CA THR A 199 12.22 12.41 8.97
C THR A 199 12.22 13.77 8.25
N GLY A 200 11.06 14.28 7.85
CA GLY A 200 10.93 15.45 6.98
C GLY A 200 11.30 15.16 5.53
N SER A 201 11.41 13.89 5.12
CA SER A 201 11.82 13.50 3.76
C SER A 201 10.63 13.23 2.83
N VAL A 202 10.85 13.35 1.53
CA VAL A 202 9.87 12.96 0.50
C VAL A 202 9.86 11.43 0.39
N PRO A 203 8.69 10.76 0.51
CA PRO A 203 8.64 9.31 0.41
C PRO A 203 8.98 8.78 -0.98
N SER A 204 9.41 7.53 -1.04
CA SER A 204 9.76 6.81 -2.27
C SER A 204 8.76 5.70 -2.56
N PHE A 205 8.54 5.39 -3.83
CA PHE A 205 7.78 4.18 -4.22
C PHE A 205 8.46 2.89 -3.71
N LEU A 206 9.79 2.91 -3.51
CA LEU A 206 10.50 1.81 -2.85
C LEU A 206 9.98 1.57 -1.42
N ASP A 207 9.59 2.62 -0.70
CA ASP A 207 9.04 2.49 0.66
C ASP A 207 7.72 1.69 0.64
N VAL A 208 6.92 1.77 -0.42
CA VAL A 208 5.69 0.95 -0.56
C VAL A 208 6.02 -0.51 -0.84
N ILE A 209 7.00 -0.78 -1.71
CA ILE A 209 7.42 -2.17 -2.00
C ILE A 209 7.94 -2.83 -0.73
N LEU A 210 8.75 -2.10 0.04
CA LEU A 210 9.28 -2.56 1.31
C LEU A 210 8.19 -2.67 2.40
N ASN A 211 7.08 -1.94 2.28
CA ASN A 211 5.89 -2.12 3.13
C ASN A 211 5.22 -3.48 2.88
N ILE A 212 5.08 -3.88 1.62
CA ILE A 212 4.46 -5.15 1.24
C ILE A 212 5.38 -6.33 1.63
N ALA A 213 6.69 -6.14 1.58
CA ALA A 213 7.70 -7.12 1.96
C ALA A 213 8.01 -7.10 3.47
N GLU A 214 6.95 -7.08 4.30
CA GLU A 214 6.91 -6.86 5.75
C GLU A 214 7.81 -7.77 6.64
N SER A 215 8.63 -8.64 6.05
CA SER A 215 9.54 -9.55 6.74
C SER A 215 10.91 -8.98 7.08
N ASP A 216 11.33 -7.87 6.46
CA ASP A 216 12.74 -7.49 6.48
C ASP A 216 13.00 -6.18 7.25
N THR A 217 14.09 -6.18 8.02
CA THR A 217 14.67 -5.00 8.71
C THR A 217 15.03 -3.83 7.77
N SER A 218 14.81 -3.97 6.47
CA SER A 218 15.08 -3.00 5.41
C SER A 218 14.24 -1.72 5.50
N SER A 219 13.06 -1.77 6.14
CA SER A 219 12.16 -0.62 6.28
C SER A 219 12.41 0.21 7.55
N THR A 220 13.34 -0.24 8.41
CA THR A 220 13.61 0.38 9.70
C THR A 220 14.26 1.77 9.55
N LEU A 221 13.91 2.67 10.44
CA LEU A 221 14.50 4.00 10.57
C LEU A 221 15.52 4.08 11.71
N ALA A 222 15.98 2.94 12.21
CA ALA A 222 16.88 2.83 13.37
C ALA A 222 18.18 3.66 13.22
N TYR A 223 18.63 3.87 11.98
CA TYR A 223 19.85 4.61 11.66
C TYR A 223 19.58 5.96 10.97
N GLN A 224 18.32 6.39 10.90
CA GLN A 224 17.95 7.67 10.29
C GLN A 224 17.64 8.72 11.35
N ASP A 225 18.07 9.94 11.07
CA ASP A 225 17.74 11.08 11.89
C ASP A 225 16.24 11.42 11.79
N THR A 226 15.59 11.60 12.95
CA THR A 226 14.17 11.92 13.10
C THR A 226 13.98 12.78 14.33
N TRP A 227 12.88 13.52 14.41
CA TRP A 227 12.58 14.26 15.64
C TRP A 227 12.43 13.33 16.87
N LEU A 228 12.02 12.07 16.68
CA LEU A 228 12.02 11.04 17.73
C LEU A 228 13.44 10.70 18.20
N ALA A 229 14.35 10.46 17.24
CA ALA A 229 15.76 10.17 17.53
C ALA A 229 16.43 11.36 18.23
N GLN A 230 16.09 12.59 17.84
CA GLN A 230 16.59 13.82 18.47
C GLN A 230 16.13 13.94 19.93
N ILE A 231 14.85 13.67 20.23
CA ILE A 231 14.36 13.63 21.62
C ILE A 231 15.10 12.58 22.43
N LYS A 232 15.27 11.37 21.88
CA LYS A 232 15.97 10.27 22.54
C LYS A 232 17.45 10.60 22.81
N ALA A 233 18.12 11.24 21.86
CA ALA A 233 19.51 11.66 21.98
C ALA A 233 19.73 12.70 23.07
N GLN A 234 18.71 13.52 23.38
CA GLN A 234 18.71 14.45 24.50
C GLN A 234 18.28 13.80 25.84
N GLY A 235 18.11 12.47 25.88
CA GLY A 235 17.71 11.73 27.08
C GLY A 235 16.21 11.73 27.37
N GLY A 236 15.38 12.21 26.43
CA GLY A 236 13.93 12.18 26.55
C GLY A 236 13.35 10.77 26.39
N GLN A 237 12.29 10.47 27.14
CA GLN A 237 11.58 9.18 27.04
C GLN A 237 10.41 9.29 26.05
N LEU A 238 10.20 8.24 25.26
CA LEU A 238 9.16 8.17 24.24
C LEU A 238 8.19 7.02 24.55
N VAL A 239 6.90 7.27 24.41
CA VAL A 239 5.83 6.29 24.63
C VAL A 239 4.97 6.18 23.38
N MET A 240 4.57 4.97 22.98
CA MET A 240 3.76 4.76 21.77
C MET A 240 2.67 3.71 21.95
N TYR A 241 1.42 4.06 21.62
CA TYR A 241 0.30 3.12 21.59
C TYR A 241 -0.48 3.23 20.27
N GLY A 242 -0.83 2.09 19.67
CA GLY A 242 -1.58 2.08 18.41
C GLY A 242 -1.10 1.02 17.43
N ASP A 243 -1.08 1.35 16.14
CA ASP A 243 -0.61 0.47 15.07
C ASP A 243 0.87 0.04 15.23
N ASP A 244 1.15 -1.25 15.06
CA ASP A 244 2.48 -1.83 15.28
C ASP A 244 3.54 -1.38 14.25
N THR A 245 3.12 -0.73 13.17
CA THR A 245 4.00 -0.07 12.18
C THR A 245 5.04 0.85 12.84
N TRP A 246 4.68 1.58 13.90
CA TRP A 246 5.64 2.43 14.61
C TRP A 246 6.76 1.62 15.28
N ILE A 247 6.43 0.49 15.89
CA ILE A 247 7.42 -0.36 16.57
C ILE A 247 8.37 -0.98 15.54
N LYS A 248 7.85 -1.35 14.36
CA LYS A 248 8.63 -1.85 13.23
C LYS A 248 9.55 -0.77 12.64
N LEU A 249 9.05 0.46 12.46
CA LEU A 249 9.84 1.58 11.95
C LEU A 249 10.91 2.05 12.93
N PHE A 250 10.61 2.04 14.23
CA PHE A 250 11.45 2.60 15.30
C PHE A 250 11.81 1.55 16.36
N PRO A 251 12.55 0.49 15.99
CA PRO A 251 12.86 -0.60 16.90
C PRO A 251 13.70 -0.09 18.09
N GLY A 252 13.26 -0.39 19.30
CA GLY A 252 13.94 0.00 20.54
C GLY A 252 13.91 1.49 20.86
N VAL A 253 13.09 2.31 20.18
CA VAL A 253 12.98 3.76 20.45
C VAL A 253 12.06 4.06 21.65
N PHE A 254 10.98 3.30 21.82
CA PHE A 254 9.97 3.56 22.85
C PHE A 254 10.28 2.83 24.17
N GLU A 255 10.16 3.55 25.30
CA GLU A 255 10.32 3.00 26.65
C GLU A 255 9.09 2.19 27.06
N ARG A 256 7.90 2.70 26.69
CA ARG A 256 6.63 2.00 26.84
C ARG A 256 5.94 1.94 25.49
N SER A 257 5.49 0.76 25.10
CA SER A 257 4.68 0.60 23.91
C SER A 257 3.69 -0.56 23.97
N ASP A 258 2.62 -0.43 23.20
CA ASP A 258 1.57 -1.44 23.02
C ASP A 258 1.05 -1.34 21.59
N GLY A 259 1.71 -2.09 20.70
CA GLY A 259 1.39 -2.14 19.27
C GLY A 259 0.35 -3.20 18.95
N THR A 260 -0.63 -2.86 18.11
CA THR A 260 -1.68 -3.76 17.65
C THR A 260 -1.54 -3.99 16.15
N THR A 261 -1.47 -5.25 15.74
CA THR A 261 -1.51 -5.63 14.31
C THR A 261 -2.93 -5.47 13.79
N SER A 262 -3.14 -4.72 12.72
CA SER A 262 -4.47 -4.65 12.09
C SER A 262 -4.43 -4.90 10.59
N PHE A 263 -4.36 -6.18 10.23
CA PHE A 263 -4.67 -6.63 8.87
C PHE A 263 -6.17 -6.87 8.64
N PHE A 264 -6.99 -6.82 9.70
CA PHE A 264 -8.42 -7.11 9.63
C PHE A 264 -9.24 -5.82 9.61
N VAL A 265 -9.51 -5.33 8.40
CA VAL A 265 -10.34 -4.15 8.10
C VAL A 265 -11.76 -4.22 8.69
N SER A 266 -12.22 -5.36 9.22
CA SER A 266 -13.55 -5.47 9.84
C SER A 266 -13.62 -4.97 11.29
N ASP A 267 -12.48 -4.72 11.95
CA ASP A 267 -12.45 -4.21 13.31
C ASP A 267 -12.13 -2.72 13.38
N PHE A 268 -13.12 -1.91 13.75
CA PHE A 268 -12.98 -0.45 13.90
C PHE A 268 -12.80 -0.01 15.34
N THR A 269 -12.54 -0.94 16.27
CA THR A 269 -12.65 -0.69 17.70
C THR A 269 -11.51 -1.26 18.53
N GLU A 270 -10.96 -2.42 18.21
CA GLU A 270 -9.93 -3.06 19.04
C GLU A 270 -8.67 -2.20 19.15
N VAL A 271 -8.16 -1.70 18.02
CA VAL A 271 -6.96 -0.83 17.99
C VAL A 271 -7.23 0.48 18.72
N ASP A 272 -8.35 1.14 18.44
CA ASP A 272 -8.69 2.42 19.08
C ASP A 272 -8.91 2.26 20.59
N HIS A 273 -9.56 1.18 21.04
CA HIS A 273 -9.67 0.85 22.47
C HIS A 273 -8.31 0.53 23.10
N ASN A 274 -7.39 -0.05 22.33
CA ASN A 274 -6.01 -0.32 22.75
C ASN A 274 -5.27 0.96 23.08
N VAL A 275 -5.41 1.98 22.24
CA VAL A 275 -4.84 3.30 22.49
C VAL A 275 -5.55 3.97 23.67
N THR A 276 -6.89 4.05 23.59
CA THR A 276 -7.72 4.85 24.52
C THR A 276 -7.54 4.42 25.98
N ARG A 277 -7.38 3.12 26.27
CA ARG A 277 -7.22 2.63 27.65
C ARG A 277 -5.94 3.13 28.34
N HIS A 278 -4.93 3.54 27.57
CA HIS A 278 -3.65 4.01 28.12
C HIS A 278 -3.58 5.53 28.25
N VAL A 279 -4.46 6.28 27.57
CA VAL A 279 -4.44 7.76 27.52
C VAL A 279 -4.49 8.36 28.92
N SER A 280 -5.47 7.99 29.75
CA SER A 280 -5.60 8.56 31.10
C SER A 280 -4.40 8.26 32.00
N ARG A 281 -3.78 7.10 31.84
CA ARG A 281 -2.57 6.74 32.58
C ARG A 281 -1.41 7.65 32.18
N GLU A 282 -1.06 7.70 30.90
CA GLU A 282 0.11 8.49 30.46
C GLU A 282 -0.05 9.98 30.72
N LEU A 283 -1.27 10.53 30.61
CA LEU A 283 -1.50 11.94 30.95
C LEU A 283 -1.13 12.25 32.41
N SER A 284 -1.33 11.29 33.33
CA SER A 284 -0.94 11.45 34.74
C SER A 284 0.56 11.28 35.02
N GLU A 285 1.31 10.67 34.09
CA GLU A 285 2.74 10.42 34.24
C GLU A 285 3.58 11.64 33.86
N ARG A 286 4.76 11.77 34.47
CA ARG A 286 5.67 12.92 34.30
C ARG A 286 6.99 12.57 33.61
N ASP A 287 7.21 11.31 33.25
CA ASP A 287 8.51 10.80 32.83
C ASP A 287 8.78 10.88 31.32
N TRP A 288 7.73 10.99 30.49
CA TRP A 288 7.86 11.05 29.03
C TRP A 288 8.06 12.47 28.45
N SER A 289 8.77 12.57 27.33
CA SER A 289 8.93 13.80 26.54
C SER A 289 8.08 13.80 25.27
N ALA A 290 7.82 12.61 24.72
CA ALA A 290 6.92 12.41 23.59
C ALA A 290 5.94 11.27 23.83
N PHE A 291 4.65 11.53 23.60
CA PHE A 291 3.58 10.54 23.68
C PHE A 291 2.89 10.39 22.31
N ILE A 292 3.07 9.24 21.67
CA ILE A 292 2.58 8.93 20.33
C ILE A 292 1.34 8.03 20.42
N MET A 293 0.31 8.40 19.67
CA MET A 293 -0.93 7.63 19.52
C MET A 293 -1.23 7.43 18.04
N HIS A 294 -1.64 6.21 17.65
CA HIS A 294 -2.04 5.94 16.27
C HIS A 294 -3.36 5.15 16.22
N PHE A 295 -4.41 5.81 15.74
CA PHE A 295 -5.77 5.27 15.62
C PHE A 295 -6.06 4.83 14.18
N LEU A 296 -6.73 3.69 14.00
CA LEU A 296 -7.00 3.11 12.67
C LEU A 296 -8.50 3.08 12.31
N GLY A 297 -9.39 3.39 13.26
CA GLY A 297 -10.82 3.18 13.09
C GLY A 297 -11.45 3.91 11.89
N LEU A 298 -10.97 5.12 11.54
CA LEU A 298 -11.51 5.85 10.38
C LEU A 298 -11.09 5.23 9.04
N ASP A 299 -9.81 4.84 8.90
CA ASP A 299 -9.29 4.16 7.71
C ASP A 299 -10.05 2.88 7.43
N HIS A 300 -10.17 2.01 8.43
CA HIS A 300 -10.89 0.76 8.27
C HIS A 300 -12.37 1.00 7.87
N ILE A 301 -13.08 1.96 8.49
CA ILE A 301 -14.46 2.32 8.10
C ILE A 301 -14.49 2.79 6.65
N GLY A 302 -13.51 3.61 6.25
CA GLY A 302 -13.32 4.09 4.90
C GLY A 302 -13.18 2.94 3.90
N HIS A 303 -12.31 1.97 4.17
CA HIS A 303 -12.14 0.79 3.34
C HIS A 303 -13.39 -0.08 3.22
N LYS A 304 -14.11 -0.26 4.32
CA LYS A 304 -15.30 -1.13 4.33
C LYS A 304 -16.51 -0.51 3.64
N ALA A 305 -16.79 0.75 3.94
CA ALA A 305 -18.08 1.38 3.62
C ALA A 305 -17.95 2.77 2.98
N GLY A 306 -16.72 3.22 2.71
CA GLY A 306 -16.44 4.53 2.17
C GLY A 306 -16.51 5.66 3.21
N PRO A 307 -16.03 6.86 2.85
CA PRO A 307 -16.00 8.02 3.74
C PRO A 307 -17.38 8.56 4.16
N LYS A 308 -18.41 8.25 3.37
CA LYS A 308 -19.79 8.70 3.60
C LYS A 308 -20.60 7.70 4.43
N SER A 309 -19.93 6.69 5.00
CA SER A 309 -20.55 5.69 5.86
C SER A 309 -21.24 6.30 7.08
N ARG A 310 -22.38 5.74 7.49
CA ARG A 310 -23.08 6.12 8.74
C ARG A 310 -22.21 5.97 9.99
N HIS A 311 -21.23 5.07 9.94
CA HIS A 311 -20.30 4.81 11.04
C HIS A 311 -19.22 5.89 11.16
N MET A 312 -18.95 6.62 10.07
CA MET A 312 -17.89 7.62 10.01
C MET A 312 -18.11 8.74 11.02
N MET A 313 -19.33 9.30 11.10
CA MET A 313 -19.65 10.37 12.05
C MET A 313 -19.52 9.94 13.52
N THR A 314 -19.91 8.71 13.83
CA THR A 314 -19.79 8.18 15.21
C THR A 314 -18.33 8.05 15.60
N LYS A 315 -17.49 7.54 14.69
CA LYS A 315 -16.05 7.40 14.92
C LYS A 315 -15.33 8.75 14.97
N GLN A 316 -15.71 9.73 14.16
CA GLN A 316 -15.15 11.07 14.26
C GLN A 316 -15.47 11.73 15.61
N ARG A 317 -16.69 11.57 16.13
CA ARG A 317 -17.05 12.06 17.48
C ARG A 317 -16.25 11.39 18.59
N GLU A 318 -15.91 10.11 18.43
CA GLU A 318 -15.02 9.40 19.36
C GLU A 318 -13.63 10.04 19.36
N MET A 319 -13.05 10.30 18.19
CA MET A 319 -11.74 10.96 18.08
C MET A 319 -11.77 12.39 18.65
N ASP A 320 -12.82 13.15 18.36
CA ASP A 320 -13.02 14.50 18.93
C ASP A 320 -13.12 14.46 20.47
N SER A 321 -13.81 13.45 21.02
CA SER A 321 -13.91 13.27 22.48
C SER A 321 -12.56 12.97 23.13
N ILE A 322 -11.69 12.21 22.46
CA ILE A 322 -10.33 11.92 22.93
C ILE A 322 -9.47 13.19 22.88
N VAL A 323 -9.58 13.98 21.80
CA VAL A 323 -8.90 15.28 21.67
C VAL A 323 -9.32 16.23 22.80
N ALA A 324 -10.61 16.32 23.09
CA ALA A 324 -11.14 17.12 24.20
C ALA A 324 -10.62 16.65 25.56
N LEU A 325 -10.56 15.34 25.80
CA LEU A 325 -10.00 14.75 27.03
C LEU A 325 -8.53 15.14 27.24
N ILE A 326 -7.72 15.03 26.18
CA ILE A 326 -6.29 15.37 26.23
C ILE A 326 -6.11 16.87 26.48
N TYR A 327 -6.85 17.71 25.76
CA TYR A 327 -6.77 19.16 25.93
C TYR A 327 -7.16 19.60 27.35
N ALA A 328 -8.23 19.04 27.92
CA ALA A 328 -8.63 19.31 29.30
C ALA A 328 -7.51 18.93 30.29
N ALA A 329 -6.88 17.77 30.12
CA ALA A 329 -5.74 17.38 30.96
C ALA A 329 -4.54 18.33 30.81
N MET A 330 -4.29 18.88 29.62
CA MET A 330 -3.23 19.87 29.39
C MET A 330 -3.51 21.20 30.10
N GLU A 331 -4.77 21.58 30.27
CA GLU A 331 -5.16 22.79 31.03
C GLU A 331 -5.14 22.55 32.54
N GLU A 332 -5.61 21.39 33.00
CA GLU A 332 -5.76 21.06 34.41
C GLU A 332 -4.46 20.64 35.10
N GLN A 333 -3.55 19.98 34.39
CA GLN A 333 -2.35 19.39 34.97
C GLN A 333 -1.11 20.24 34.72
N GLU A 334 -0.48 20.70 35.81
CA GLU A 334 0.68 21.60 35.78
C GLU A 334 1.83 21.08 34.89
N HIS A 335 2.14 19.78 34.96
CA HIS A 335 3.24 19.19 34.17
C HIS A 335 2.95 19.09 32.67
N LEU A 336 1.70 19.30 32.25
CA LEU A 336 1.27 19.27 30.85
C LEU A 336 1.06 20.66 30.24
N GLN A 337 1.10 21.75 31.01
CA GLN A 337 0.85 23.11 30.50
C GLN A 337 1.86 23.56 29.42
N SER A 338 3.06 22.99 29.41
CA SER A 338 4.09 23.22 28.39
C SER A 338 4.15 22.08 27.35
N THR A 339 2.99 21.58 26.93
CA THR A 339 2.86 20.52 25.93
C THR A 339 2.32 21.06 24.60
N LEU A 340 2.90 20.60 23.50
CA LEU A 340 2.33 20.74 22.17
C LEU A 340 1.52 19.49 21.82
N PHE A 341 0.26 19.64 21.45
CA PHE A 341 -0.55 18.52 20.99
C PHE A 341 -0.78 18.62 19.49
N VAL A 342 -0.28 17.65 18.73
CA VAL A 342 -0.45 17.56 17.27
C VAL A 342 -1.44 16.46 16.95
N VAL A 343 -2.47 16.80 16.18
CA VAL A 343 -3.44 15.86 15.61
C VAL A 343 -3.29 15.91 14.09
N CYS A 344 -2.98 14.78 13.46
CA CYS A 344 -2.82 14.72 12.01
C CYS A 344 -3.38 13.44 11.39
N GLY A 345 -3.77 13.55 10.13
CA GLY A 345 -3.91 12.41 9.24
C GLY A 345 -2.59 12.12 8.54
N ASP A 346 -2.28 10.85 8.35
CA ASP A 346 -1.19 10.38 7.52
C ASP A 346 -1.54 10.47 6.02
N HIS A 347 -2.77 10.12 5.67
CA HIS A 347 -3.41 10.34 4.37
C HIS A 347 -4.92 10.59 4.54
N GLY A 348 -5.61 10.82 3.44
CA GLY A 348 -7.06 10.72 3.37
C GLY A 348 -7.51 9.44 2.68
N MET A 349 -8.62 9.48 1.95
CA MET A 349 -9.17 8.34 1.21
C MET A 349 -9.94 8.88 0.00
N ASN A 350 -10.18 8.08 -1.03
CA ASN A 350 -11.10 8.46 -2.12
C ASN A 350 -12.54 8.03 -1.83
N ASP A 351 -13.51 8.51 -2.60
CA ASP A 351 -14.93 8.23 -2.35
C ASP A 351 -15.33 6.76 -2.46
N ALA A 352 -14.50 5.93 -3.08
CA ALA A 352 -14.67 4.49 -3.15
C ALA A 352 -14.15 3.73 -1.91
N GLY A 353 -13.50 4.42 -0.97
CA GLY A 353 -12.88 3.80 0.20
C GLY A 353 -11.47 3.24 -0.08
N ASN A 354 -10.77 3.72 -1.11
CA ASN A 354 -9.38 3.34 -1.38
C ASN A 354 -8.43 4.53 -1.14
N HIS A 355 -7.17 4.23 -0.85
CA HIS A 355 -6.08 5.21 -0.76
C HIS A 355 -4.82 4.66 -1.47
N GLY A 356 -3.75 5.44 -1.52
CA GLY A 356 -2.49 5.14 -2.23
C GLY A 356 -2.28 5.96 -3.51
N GLY A 357 -3.35 6.55 -4.03
CA GLY A 357 -3.36 7.41 -5.21
C GLY A 357 -3.11 8.88 -4.92
N SER A 358 -3.55 9.74 -5.84
CA SER A 358 -3.27 11.18 -5.89
C SER A 358 -4.53 12.05 -5.88
N SER A 359 -5.71 11.47 -5.63
CA SER A 359 -6.94 12.26 -5.61
C SER A 359 -6.94 13.25 -4.43
N PRO A 360 -7.63 14.40 -4.52
CA PRO A 360 -7.71 15.37 -3.43
C PRO A 360 -8.20 14.77 -2.11
N GLY A 361 -9.08 13.76 -2.18
CA GLY A 361 -9.55 13.00 -1.03
C GLY A 361 -8.46 12.23 -0.30
N GLU A 362 -7.46 11.75 -1.03
CA GLU A 362 -6.33 10.97 -0.50
C GLU A 362 -5.17 11.87 -0.05
N THR A 363 -4.95 12.99 -0.74
CA THR A 363 -3.77 13.84 -0.55
C THR A 363 -3.99 15.01 0.40
N SER A 364 -5.20 15.21 0.91
CA SER A 364 -5.55 16.35 1.79
C SER A 364 -5.99 15.95 3.21
N PRO A 365 -5.13 15.26 4.00
CA PRO A 365 -5.43 14.99 5.41
C PRO A 365 -5.52 16.25 6.27
N ALA A 366 -6.20 16.12 7.41
CA ALA A 366 -6.23 17.17 8.43
C ALA A 366 -4.88 17.29 9.15
N LEU A 367 -4.49 18.52 9.51
CA LEU A 367 -3.38 18.79 10.42
C LEU A 367 -3.77 19.90 11.38
N LEU A 368 -3.57 19.67 12.68
CA LEU A 368 -3.94 20.59 13.74
C LEU A 368 -2.85 20.59 14.81
N PHE A 369 -2.41 21.78 15.21
CA PHE A 369 -1.56 21.96 16.38
C PHE A 369 -2.37 22.64 17.47
N ILE A 370 -2.31 22.12 18.69
CA ILE A 370 -3.17 22.51 19.80
C ILE A 370 -2.30 22.86 21.01
N SER A 371 -2.55 24.03 21.59
CA SER A 371 -2.01 24.46 22.88
C SER A 371 -2.71 25.73 23.37
N SER A 372 -2.89 25.85 24.69
CA SER A 372 -3.39 27.09 25.33
C SER A 372 -2.45 28.28 25.08
N LYS A 373 -1.15 28.06 24.84
CA LYS A 373 -0.19 29.13 24.53
C LYS A 373 -0.55 29.91 23.24
N PHE A 374 -1.29 29.30 22.31
CA PHE A 374 -1.70 29.96 21.06
C PHE A 374 -2.77 31.03 21.25
N GLN A 375 -3.64 30.87 22.26
CA GLN A 375 -4.75 31.80 22.52
C GLN A 375 -4.27 33.22 22.79
N THR A 376 -3.07 33.38 23.38
CA THR A 376 -2.49 34.69 23.70
C THR A 376 -1.85 35.39 22.50
N LYS A 377 -1.59 34.66 21.42
CA LYS A 377 -0.84 35.14 20.24
C LYS A 377 -1.70 35.30 18.99
N LYS A 378 -2.90 34.72 18.96
CA LYS A 378 -3.77 34.72 17.78
C LYS A 378 -5.16 35.27 18.08
N THR A 379 -5.74 35.92 17.08
CA THR A 379 -7.17 36.22 17.06
C THR A 379 -7.98 34.94 16.76
N PRO A 380 -9.18 34.78 17.36
CA PRO A 380 -10.13 33.75 16.97
C PRO A 380 -10.33 33.69 15.46
N GLU A 381 -10.37 32.48 14.89
CA GLU A 381 -10.72 32.25 13.49
C GLU A 381 -12.17 31.74 13.36
N ASP A 382 -12.83 32.12 12.28
CA ASP A 382 -14.11 31.54 11.91
C ASP A 382 -13.94 30.04 11.61
N SER A 383 -14.78 29.20 12.21
CA SER A 383 -14.77 27.76 12.02
C SER A 383 -16.14 27.15 12.37
N PRO A 384 -16.72 26.26 11.54
CA PRO A 384 -16.14 25.71 10.31
C PRO A 384 -16.08 26.74 9.15
N VAL A 385 -15.12 26.55 8.24
CA VAL A 385 -14.98 27.34 7.01
C VAL A 385 -15.47 26.49 5.83
N GLU A 386 -16.04 27.11 4.80
CA GLU A 386 -16.34 26.41 3.55
C GLU A 386 -15.04 26.10 2.78
N ALA A 387 -15.00 24.95 2.11
CA ALA A 387 -13.83 24.61 1.30
C ALA A 387 -13.71 25.57 0.11
N PHE A 388 -12.55 26.20 -0.07
CA PHE A 388 -12.29 27.08 -1.21
C PHE A 388 -11.81 26.31 -2.46
N SER A 389 -11.42 25.05 -2.28
CA SER A 389 -11.11 24.07 -3.34
C SER A 389 -11.38 22.65 -2.81
N ASP A 390 -11.29 21.62 -3.65
CA ASP A 390 -11.61 20.22 -3.32
C ASP A 390 -10.89 19.77 -2.03
N LEU A 391 -11.63 19.73 -0.92
CA LEU A 391 -11.16 19.38 0.43
C LEU A 391 -10.03 20.27 1.00
N GLN A 392 -9.84 21.48 0.46
CA GLN A 392 -8.96 22.50 1.01
C GLN A 392 -9.76 23.55 1.79
N TYR A 393 -9.52 23.60 3.10
CA TYR A 393 -10.29 24.43 4.04
C TYR A 393 -9.45 25.52 4.69
N TYR A 394 -8.16 25.25 4.91
CA TYR A 394 -7.21 26.14 5.56
C TYR A 394 -5.93 26.21 4.74
N ARG A 395 -4.92 26.93 5.24
CA ARG A 395 -3.61 27.00 4.58
C ARG A 395 -3.04 25.60 4.37
N THR A 396 -2.68 25.31 3.12
CA THR A 396 -2.00 24.06 2.76
C THR A 396 -0.51 24.12 3.11
N VAL A 397 0.00 23.09 3.79
CA VAL A 397 1.42 22.87 4.11
C VAL A 397 1.82 21.46 3.71
N GLU A 398 3.09 21.21 3.41
CA GLU A 398 3.54 19.86 3.10
C GLU A 398 3.61 19.03 4.39
N GLN A 399 3.25 17.74 4.34
CA GLN A 399 3.29 16.89 5.54
C GLN A 399 4.70 16.78 6.17
N MET A 400 5.74 16.88 5.35
CA MET A 400 7.15 16.93 5.77
C MET A 400 7.52 18.21 6.52
N ASP A 401 6.73 19.28 6.43
CA ASP A 401 6.93 20.55 7.16
C ASP A 401 6.70 20.38 8.68
N ILE A 402 6.02 19.29 9.09
CA ILE A 402 5.82 18.94 10.51
C ILE A 402 7.17 18.74 11.22
N THR A 403 8.14 18.10 10.57
CA THR A 403 9.44 17.76 11.18
C THR A 403 10.25 18.99 11.62
N PRO A 404 10.59 19.96 10.75
CA PRO A 404 11.32 21.16 11.17
C PRO A 404 10.49 22.04 12.11
N THR A 405 9.16 22.04 11.98
CA THR A 405 8.27 22.80 12.88
C THR A 405 8.32 22.24 14.29
N LEU A 406 8.23 20.91 14.47
CA LEU A 406 8.42 20.25 15.75
C LEU A 406 9.82 20.50 16.30
N ALA A 407 10.86 20.39 15.46
CA ALA A 407 12.23 20.62 15.89
C ALA A 407 12.41 22.04 16.45
N GLY A 408 11.93 23.07 15.74
CA GLY A 408 12.00 24.45 16.22
C GLY A 408 11.20 24.69 17.51
N LEU A 409 9.97 24.18 17.58
CA LEU A 409 9.09 24.37 18.75
C LEU A 409 9.57 23.65 20.01
N LEU A 410 10.24 22.50 19.86
CA LEU A 410 10.79 21.70 20.96
C LEU A 410 12.26 22.03 21.27
N GLY A 411 12.91 22.89 20.47
CA GLY A 411 14.33 23.21 20.62
C GLY A 411 15.26 22.03 20.29
N LEU A 412 14.91 21.25 19.26
CA LEU A 412 15.70 20.14 18.73
C LEU A 412 16.46 20.57 17.47
N PRO A 413 17.62 19.96 17.16
CA PRO A 413 18.22 20.04 15.84
C PRO A 413 17.24 19.51 14.77
N ILE A 414 17.19 20.19 13.61
CA ILE A 414 16.38 19.74 12.48
C ILE A 414 17.05 18.49 11.86
N PRO A 415 16.33 17.37 11.69
CA PRO A 415 16.91 16.15 11.14
C PRO A 415 17.69 16.35 9.84
N LEU A 416 18.87 15.73 9.71
CA LEU A 416 19.83 15.98 8.62
C LEU A 416 19.23 15.89 7.21
N ASN A 417 18.31 14.94 7.00
CA ASN A 417 17.70 14.65 5.70
C ASN A 417 16.31 15.29 5.52
N SER A 418 15.92 16.19 6.43
CA SER A 418 14.67 16.94 6.32
C SER A 418 14.71 17.87 5.12
N LEU A 419 13.61 17.87 4.36
CA LEU A 419 13.35 18.79 3.25
C LEU A 419 12.15 19.70 3.58
N GLY A 420 11.60 19.58 4.80
CA GLY A 420 10.47 20.38 5.26
C GLY A 420 10.85 21.85 5.50
N ILE A 421 9.84 22.71 5.46
CA ILE A 421 9.91 24.12 5.78
C ILE A 421 9.24 24.36 7.14
N PHE A 422 9.88 25.12 8.02
CA PHE A 422 9.25 25.57 9.26
C PHE A 422 7.98 26.37 8.93
N ILE A 423 6.84 25.97 9.50
CA ILE A 423 5.54 26.59 9.22
C ILE A 423 5.54 28.04 9.76
N PRO A 424 5.49 29.08 8.90
CA PRO A 424 5.74 30.48 9.29
C PRO A 424 4.80 31.02 10.37
N GLU A 425 3.57 30.50 10.44
CA GLU A 425 2.56 30.89 11.41
C GLU A 425 3.02 30.65 12.85
N PHE A 426 3.96 29.72 13.10
CA PHE A 426 4.53 29.48 14.43
C PHE A 426 5.64 30.45 14.82
N LEU A 427 6.15 31.28 13.90
CA LEU A 427 7.17 32.28 14.25
C LEU A 427 6.65 33.27 15.31
N MET A 428 5.32 33.46 15.41
CA MET A 428 4.68 34.28 16.45
C MET A 428 4.96 33.81 17.88
N MET A 429 5.49 32.60 18.07
CA MET A 429 5.86 32.08 19.38
C MET A 429 7.12 32.71 19.96
N TRP A 430 7.92 33.41 19.14
CA TRP A 430 9.09 34.15 19.57
C TRP A 430 8.90 35.65 19.35
N ASP A 431 8.94 36.43 20.43
CA ASP A 431 8.79 37.88 20.39
C ASP A 431 10.08 38.61 19.96
N ASN A 432 11.23 37.93 20.01
CA ASN A 432 12.52 38.47 19.57
C ASN A 432 12.78 38.13 18.10
N ASP A 433 12.90 39.16 17.28
CA ASP A 433 13.26 39.11 15.85
C ASP A 433 14.48 38.21 15.57
N ALA A 434 15.49 38.25 16.43
CA ALA A 434 16.70 37.43 16.26
C ALA A 434 16.40 35.93 16.36
N HIS A 435 15.47 35.52 17.23
CA HIS A 435 15.07 34.11 17.37
C HIS A 435 14.29 33.64 16.14
N ARG A 436 13.42 34.50 15.59
CA ARG A 436 12.64 34.18 14.37
C ARG A 436 13.56 33.99 13.16
N ILE A 437 14.56 34.87 13.02
CA ILE A 437 15.60 34.76 11.98
C ILE A 437 16.44 33.49 12.20
N ASP A 438 16.84 33.19 13.44
CA ASP A 438 17.63 32.00 13.77
C ASP A 438 16.92 30.69 13.38
N ILE A 439 15.62 30.56 13.68
CA ILE A 439 14.81 29.39 13.29
C ILE A 439 14.82 29.17 11.76
N LEU A 440 14.53 30.22 11.00
CA LEU A 440 14.49 30.14 9.53
C LEU A 440 15.89 29.91 8.94
N LEU A 441 16.91 30.54 9.50
CA LEU A 441 18.29 30.40 9.05
C LEU A 441 18.82 28.98 9.30
N ARG A 442 18.51 28.37 10.45
CA ARG A 442 18.84 26.96 10.75
C ARG A 442 18.16 26.01 9.79
N ASN A 443 16.86 26.21 9.53
CA ASN A 443 16.13 25.40 8.56
C ASN A 443 16.73 25.53 7.15
N ALA A 444 17.08 26.76 6.72
CA ALA A 444 17.71 26.98 5.43
C ALA A 444 19.08 26.30 5.35
N LYS A 445 19.95 26.49 6.35
CA LYS A 445 21.28 25.84 6.40
C LYS A 445 21.19 24.32 6.37
N GLN A 446 20.29 23.72 7.16
CA GLN A 446 20.09 22.27 7.17
C GLN A 446 19.64 21.77 5.79
N MET A 447 18.65 22.41 5.18
CA MET A 447 18.14 21.99 3.87
C MET A 447 19.20 22.16 2.76
N LEU A 448 19.99 23.23 2.81
CA LEU A 448 21.08 23.46 1.87
C LEU A 448 22.22 22.45 2.06
N ASN A 449 22.49 22.01 3.28
CA ASN A 449 23.43 20.91 3.55
C ASN A 449 22.93 19.58 2.98
N ALA A 450 21.64 19.27 3.14
CA ALA A 450 21.02 18.11 2.48
C ALA A 450 21.12 18.21 0.95
N MET A 451 20.93 19.42 0.41
CA MET A 451 21.04 19.69 -1.02
C MET A 451 22.47 19.54 -1.56
N LYS A 452 23.50 19.95 -0.82
CA LYS A 452 24.93 19.72 -1.15
C LYS A 452 25.24 18.23 -1.36
N GLY A 453 24.62 17.34 -0.58
CA GLY A 453 24.78 15.90 -0.74
C GLY A 453 24.24 15.36 -2.08
N THR A 454 23.30 16.07 -2.71
CA THR A 454 22.73 15.74 -4.04
C THR A 454 23.39 16.54 -5.17
N PHE A 455 23.81 17.78 -4.89
CA PHE A 455 24.44 18.70 -5.83
C PHE A 455 25.79 19.19 -5.27
N PRO A 456 26.88 18.42 -5.47
CA PRO A 456 28.20 18.76 -4.92
C PRO A 456 28.76 20.10 -5.40
N ASP A 457 28.36 20.55 -6.59
CA ASP A 457 28.81 21.81 -7.20
C ASP A 457 28.11 23.06 -6.61
N LEU A 458 27.22 22.89 -5.62
CA LEU A 458 26.50 23.98 -4.98
C LEU A 458 27.43 24.79 -4.06
N ASP A 459 27.92 25.92 -4.54
CA ASP A 459 28.72 26.86 -3.75
C ASP A 459 27.83 27.75 -2.86
N LEU A 460 27.74 27.38 -1.59
CA LEU A 460 26.97 28.08 -0.55
C LEU A 460 27.74 29.20 0.15
N GLU A 461 29.04 29.32 -0.11
CA GLU A 461 29.95 30.27 0.55
C GLU A 461 30.40 31.40 -0.39
N ALA A 462 29.86 31.44 -1.61
CA ALA A 462 30.15 32.45 -2.61
C ALA A 462 30.05 33.88 -2.03
N THR A 463 31.18 34.58 -1.97
CA THR A 463 31.28 35.99 -1.53
C THR A 463 30.92 36.97 -2.64
N THR A 464 30.91 36.51 -3.89
CA THR A 464 30.49 37.26 -5.08
C THR A 464 29.14 36.76 -5.56
N PRO A 465 28.29 37.61 -6.19
CA PRO A 465 27.02 37.17 -6.75
C PRO A 465 27.25 36.01 -7.72
N PRO A 466 26.57 34.85 -7.53
CA PRO A 466 26.73 33.70 -8.40
C PRO A 466 26.46 34.06 -9.87
N HIS A 467 27.24 33.49 -10.79
CA HIS A 467 27.08 33.74 -12.22
C HIS A 467 25.65 33.39 -12.69
N GLY A 468 24.93 34.40 -13.21
CA GLY A 468 23.58 34.21 -13.75
C GLY A 468 22.43 34.63 -12.85
N CYS A 469 22.69 35.19 -11.66
CA CYS A 469 21.63 35.82 -10.85
C CYS A 469 21.01 37.06 -11.50
N ASP A 470 21.68 37.66 -12.50
CA ASP A 470 21.17 38.77 -13.32
C ASP A 470 20.28 38.30 -14.49
N LYS A 471 20.20 37.00 -14.77
CA LYS A 471 19.30 36.45 -15.80
C LYS A 471 17.87 36.45 -15.24
N GLN A 472 16.88 36.80 -16.07
CA GLN A 472 15.49 37.05 -15.66
C GLN A 472 14.77 35.89 -14.94
N LEU A 473 15.29 34.64 -14.93
CA LEU A 473 14.80 33.59 -14.05
C LEU A 473 15.81 32.41 -13.96
N PRO A 474 16.72 32.35 -12.96
CA PRO A 474 17.53 31.17 -12.74
C PRO A 474 16.64 29.97 -12.38
N THR A 475 16.98 28.78 -12.88
CA THR A 475 16.22 27.53 -12.67
C THR A 475 17.06 26.47 -11.95
N GLY A 476 16.40 25.53 -11.27
CA GLY A 476 17.08 24.42 -10.59
C GLY A 476 17.99 24.90 -9.44
N PRO A 477 19.15 24.26 -9.22
CA PRO A 477 20.05 24.60 -8.11
C PRO A 477 20.54 26.05 -8.11
N ALA A 478 20.74 26.67 -9.28
CA ALA A 478 21.17 28.07 -9.39
C ALA A 478 20.15 29.06 -8.81
N LYS A 479 18.83 28.76 -8.92
CA LYS A 479 17.76 29.55 -8.30
C LYS A 479 17.95 29.63 -6.78
N VAL A 480 18.27 28.49 -6.17
CA VAL A 480 18.48 28.36 -4.73
C VAL A 480 19.73 29.13 -4.30
N GLN A 481 20.82 28.99 -5.04
CA GLN A 481 22.09 29.68 -4.77
C GLN A 481 21.93 31.21 -4.82
N CYS A 482 21.23 31.74 -5.84
CA CYS A 482 20.94 33.17 -5.95
C CYS A 482 20.04 33.66 -4.80
N ALA A 483 18.98 32.92 -4.48
CA ALA A 483 18.11 33.27 -3.36
C ALA A 483 18.85 33.26 -2.02
N TRP A 484 19.75 32.29 -1.82
CA TRP A 484 20.56 32.17 -0.60
C TRP A 484 21.54 33.34 -0.45
N PHE A 485 22.23 33.70 -1.53
CA PHE A 485 23.10 34.87 -1.56
C PHE A 485 22.34 36.15 -1.20
N GLN A 486 21.17 36.37 -1.80
CA GLN A 486 20.30 37.53 -1.48
C GLN A 486 19.86 37.53 -0.01
N ALA A 487 19.43 36.38 0.52
CA ALA A 487 19.02 36.27 1.91
C ALA A 487 20.18 36.59 2.88
N LEU A 488 21.40 36.09 2.60
CA LEU A 488 22.58 36.39 3.42
C LEU A 488 22.97 37.87 3.40
N GLN A 489 22.80 38.58 2.28
CA GLN A 489 23.02 40.02 2.21
C GLN A 489 22.03 40.81 3.07
N LEU A 490 20.77 40.36 3.17
CA LEU A 490 19.78 40.99 4.05
C LEU A 490 20.08 40.71 5.54
N VAL A 491 20.55 39.49 5.87
CA VAL A 491 20.83 39.09 7.26
C VAL A 491 22.14 39.68 7.79
N HIS A 492 23.21 39.66 7.00
CA HIS A 492 24.58 40.02 7.45
C HIS A 492 25.20 41.18 6.68
N GLY A 493 24.59 41.63 5.58
CA GLY A 493 25.18 42.63 4.70
C GLY A 493 25.09 44.08 5.21
N PRO A 494 25.66 45.03 4.46
CA PRO A 494 25.75 46.44 4.85
C PRO A 494 24.38 47.13 4.97
N GLU A 495 23.34 46.58 4.33
CA GLU A 495 21.97 47.10 4.40
C GLU A 495 21.13 46.52 5.56
N ARG A 496 21.73 45.73 6.47
CA ARG A 496 21.03 45.14 7.64
C ARG A 496 20.27 46.19 8.47
N ASN A 497 20.81 47.41 8.59
CA ASN A 497 20.17 48.47 9.37
C ASN A 497 18.95 49.10 8.69
N ARG A 498 18.70 48.82 7.41
CA ARG A 498 17.58 49.36 6.61
C ARG A 498 16.52 48.31 6.26
N THR A 499 16.79 47.04 6.53
CA THR A 499 15.92 45.92 6.18
C THR A 499 14.95 45.62 7.31
N THR A 500 13.70 45.33 6.95
CA THR A 500 12.67 44.98 7.94
C THR A 500 12.66 43.47 8.19
N LEU A 501 12.24 43.03 9.38
CA LEU A 501 12.10 41.60 9.69
C LEU A 501 11.27 40.84 8.63
N PRO A 502 10.10 41.34 8.17
CA PRO A 502 9.33 40.67 7.12
C PRO A 502 10.10 40.46 5.81
N ASP A 503 11.01 41.36 5.45
CA ASP A 503 11.85 41.22 4.25
C ASP A 503 12.82 40.04 4.41
N ILE A 504 13.45 39.92 5.58
CA ILE A 504 14.38 38.85 5.92
C ILE A 504 13.65 37.50 5.96
N GLU A 505 12.52 37.43 6.65
CA GLU A 505 11.69 36.21 6.73
C GLU A 505 11.25 35.77 5.33
N SER A 506 10.76 36.71 4.52
CA SER A 506 10.33 36.45 3.15
C SER A 506 11.47 35.94 2.26
N ALA A 507 12.69 36.47 2.43
CA ALA A 507 13.86 36.03 1.70
C ALA A 507 14.29 34.60 2.11
N LEU A 508 14.36 34.30 3.41
CA LEU A 508 14.69 32.96 3.90
C LEU A 508 13.64 31.91 3.50
N LEU A 509 12.35 32.25 3.61
CA LEU A 509 11.26 31.38 3.14
C LEU A 509 11.31 31.15 1.62
N ARG A 510 11.78 32.14 0.84
CA ARG A 510 12.00 31.96 -0.61
C ARG A 510 13.11 30.97 -0.91
N VAL A 511 14.21 31.00 -0.13
CA VAL A 511 15.29 30.00 -0.22
C VAL A 511 14.72 28.61 0.06
N LEU A 512 14.04 28.46 1.19
CA LEU A 512 13.45 27.20 1.65
C LEU A 512 12.47 26.62 0.62
N ARG A 513 11.52 27.41 0.12
CA ARG A 513 10.57 26.97 -0.91
C ARG A 513 11.26 26.56 -2.21
N SER A 514 12.26 27.33 -2.64
CA SER A 514 13.01 27.00 -3.86
C SER A 514 13.84 25.72 -3.69
N ALA A 515 14.45 25.51 -2.54
CA ALA A 515 15.21 24.31 -2.23
C ALA A 515 14.31 23.07 -2.12
N GLN A 516 13.18 23.18 -1.42
CA GLN A 516 12.18 22.11 -1.32
C GLN A 516 11.64 21.72 -2.71
N GLU A 517 11.33 22.69 -3.57
CA GLU A 517 10.88 22.46 -4.96
C GLU A 517 11.93 21.69 -5.79
N VAL A 518 13.20 22.11 -5.73
CA VAL A 518 14.31 21.48 -6.47
C VAL A 518 14.60 20.07 -5.95
N MET A 519 14.57 19.87 -4.64
CA MET A 519 14.85 18.57 -4.02
C MET A 519 13.70 17.58 -4.23
N SER A 520 12.45 18.04 -4.08
CA SER A 520 11.27 17.19 -4.29
C SER A 520 11.13 16.76 -5.75
N SER A 521 11.43 17.64 -6.71
CA SER A 521 11.46 17.29 -8.14
C SER A 521 12.64 16.40 -8.53
N THR A 522 13.72 16.36 -7.73
CA THR A 522 14.86 15.48 -7.97
C THR A 522 14.62 14.07 -7.40
N ALA A 523 13.81 13.94 -6.35
CA ALA A 523 13.37 12.64 -5.82
C ALA A 523 12.63 11.77 -6.86
N SER A 524 12.06 12.38 -7.90
CA SER A 524 11.37 11.72 -9.01
C SER A 524 12.20 11.63 -10.31
N LYS A 525 13.48 12.04 -10.31
CA LYS A 525 14.33 11.95 -11.51
C LYS A 525 14.80 10.52 -11.74
N TYR A 526 14.15 9.87 -12.71
CA TYR A 526 14.53 8.55 -13.19
C TYR A 526 15.82 8.57 -14.01
N ASN A 527 16.58 7.48 -13.97
CA ASN A 527 17.66 7.26 -14.92
C ASN A 527 17.07 6.76 -16.25
N THR A 528 16.70 7.70 -17.12
CA THR A 528 16.04 7.44 -18.40
C THR A 528 16.83 6.50 -19.30
N THR A 529 18.16 6.56 -19.29
CA THR A 529 19.02 5.63 -20.05
C THR A 529 18.79 4.19 -19.64
N ARG A 530 18.76 3.90 -18.33
CA ARG A 530 18.47 2.55 -17.81
C ARG A 530 17.03 2.14 -18.09
N LEU A 531 16.07 3.06 -18.00
CA LEU A 531 14.67 2.79 -18.35
C LEU A 531 14.54 2.35 -19.82
N TYR A 532 15.12 3.11 -20.76
CA TYR A 532 15.08 2.77 -22.18
C TYR A 532 15.81 1.46 -22.49
N LEU A 533 16.92 1.19 -21.81
CA LEU A 533 17.62 -0.08 -21.95
C LEU A 533 16.75 -1.25 -21.47
N GLY A 534 16.14 -1.13 -20.29
CA GLY A 534 15.21 -2.14 -19.75
C GLY A 534 14.02 -2.38 -20.69
N LEU A 535 13.41 -1.32 -21.21
CA LEU A 535 12.33 -1.38 -22.20
C LEU A 535 12.78 -2.07 -23.50
N SER A 536 14.00 -1.80 -23.97
CA SER A 536 14.54 -2.42 -25.18
C SER A 536 14.75 -3.94 -25.00
N VAL A 537 15.24 -4.35 -23.83
CA VAL A 537 15.39 -5.78 -23.49
C VAL A 537 14.02 -6.46 -23.37
N ALA A 538 13.03 -5.78 -22.77
CA ALA A 538 11.66 -6.28 -22.69
C ALA A 538 11.03 -6.44 -24.09
N ALA A 539 11.22 -5.48 -24.99
CA ALA A 539 10.76 -5.56 -26.37
C ALA A 539 11.37 -6.76 -27.11
N LEU A 540 12.66 -7.05 -26.90
CA LEU A 540 13.31 -8.24 -27.46
C LEU A 540 12.69 -9.53 -26.92
N ALA A 541 12.38 -9.60 -25.62
CA ALA A 541 11.72 -10.75 -25.02
C ALA A 541 10.31 -10.97 -25.62
N VAL A 542 9.54 -9.89 -25.82
CA VAL A 542 8.24 -9.94 -26.48
C VAL A 542 8.38 -10.48 -27.89
N LEU A 543 9.32 -9.97 -28.69
CA LEU A 543 9.57 -10.45 -30.06
C LEU A 543 9.90 -11.94 -30.09
N LEU A 544 10.77 -12.42 -29.19
CA LEU A 544 11.14 -13.84 -29.10
C LEU A 544 9.96 -14.74 -28.69
N SER A 545 9.05 -14.24 -27.85
CA SER A 545 7.84 -14.97 -27.43
C SER A 545 6.70 -14.92 -28.46
N PHE A 546 6.65 -13.86 -29.28
CA PHE A 546 5.60 -13.63 -30.25
C PHE A 546 5.59 -14.69 -31.35
N PHE A 547 6.76 -15.04 -31.92
CA PHE A 547 6.82 -16.01 -33.01
C PHE A 547 6.31 -17.41 -32.62
N PRO A 548 6.75 -18.02 -31.50
CA PRO A 548 6.19 -19.29 -31.02
C PRO A 548 4.68 -19.19 -30.68
N ALA A 549 4.25 -18.08 -30.03
CA ALA A 549 2.85 -17.88 -29.68
C ALA A 549 1.97 -17.77 -30.94
N TYR A 550 2.40 -17.03 -31.95
CA TYR A 550 1.71 -16.93 -33.23
C TYR A 550 1.59 -18.29 -33.93
N GLY A 551 2.67 -19.09 -33.94
CA GLY A 551 2.64 -20.44 -34.51
C GLY A 551 1.64 -21.39 -33.82
N LEU A 552 1.44 -21.22 -32.51
CA LEU A 552 0.45 -21.99 -31.75
C LEU A 552 -0.99 -21.49 -31.98
N VAL A 553 -1.18 -20.18 -31.88
CA VAL A 553 -2.50 -19.52 -31.87
C VAL A 553 -3.11 -19.44 -33.27
N SER A 554 -2.30 -19.33 -34.32
CA SER A 554 -2.75 -19.32 -35.73
C SER A 554 -3.48 -20.59 -36.15
N LYS A 555 -3.37 -21.67 -35.37
CA LYS A 555 -4.11 -22.92 -35.59
C LYS A 555 -5.61 -22.80 -35.30
N SER A 556 -6.02 -21.78 -34.54
CA SER A 556 -7.42 -21.54 -34.18
C SER A 556 -7.79 -20.09 -34.46
N SER A 557 -8.75 -19.89 -35.38
CA SER A 557 -9.25 -18.54 -35.72
C SER A 557 -9.74 -17.80 -34.48
N ASP A 558 -10.43 -18.48 -33.57
CA ASP A 558 -11.02 -17.83 -32.38
C ASP A 558 -9.93 -17.40 -31.39
N ALA A 559 -8.89 -18.21 -31.22
CA ALA A 559 -7.76 -17.86 -30.34
C ALA A 559 -6.96 -16.68 -30.91
N MET A 560 -6.80 -16.62 -32.24
CA MET A 560 -6.15 -15.49 -32.93
C MET A 560 -6.98 -14.21 -32.80
N THR A 561 -8.30 -14.29 -33.01
CA THR A 561 -9.21 -13.15 -32.82
C THR A 561 -9.17 -12.65 -31.38
N PHE A 562 -9.18 -13.55 -30.39
CA PHE A 562 -9.07 -13.18 -28.98
C PHE A 562 -7.74 -12.49 -28.65
N LEU A 563 -6.62 -13.03 -29.12
CA LEU A 563 -5.30 -12.44 -28.92
C LEU A 563 -5.22 -11.04 -29.52
N MET A 564 -5.67 -10.86 -30.77
CA MET A 564 -5.65 -9.55 -31.43
C MET A 564 -6.57 -8.54 -30.77
N LEU A 565 -7.79 -8.94 -30.40
CA LEU A 565 -8.71 -8.08 -29.65
C LEU A 565 -8.11 -7.68 -28.30
N SER A 566 -7.47 -8.62 -27.59
CA SER A 566 -6.83 -8.35 -26.31
C SER A 566 -5.68 -7.36 -26.46
N ILE A 567 -4.78 -7.53 -27.45
CA ILE A 567 -3.68 -6.60 -27.71
C ILE A 567 -4.21 -5.20 -28.05
N ILE A 568 -5.20 -5.09 -28.93
CA ILE A 568 -5.74 -3.78 -29.36
C ILE A 568 -6.45 -3.08 -28.19
N SER A 569 -7.31 -3.80 -27.47
CA SER A 569 -8.07 -3.23 -26.37
C SER A 569 -7.19 -2.88 -25.16
N TYR A 570 -6.24 -3.74 -24.81
CA TYR A 570 -5.25 -3.48 -23.76
C TYR A 570 -4.30 -2.33 -24.16
N GLY A 571 -3.83 -2.31 -25.40
CA GLY A 571 -3.01 -1.21 -25.92
C GLY A 571 -3.74 0.14 -25.91
N GLY A 572 -5.02 0.15 -26.28
CA GLY A 572 -5.87 1.35 -26.19
C GLY A 572 -6.11 1.81 -24.75
N MET A 573 -6.15 0.88 -23.80
CA MET A 573 -6.27 1.17 -22.37
C MET A 573 -5.02 1.89 -21.83
N MET A 574 -3.82 1.54 -22.31
CA MET A 574 -2.56 2.11 -21.79
C MET A 574 -2.29 3.58 -22.14
N PHE A 575 -3.20 4.28 -22.82
CA PHE A 575 -3.02 5.69 -23.21
C PHE A 575 -3.27 6.70 -22.07
N ALA A 576 -4.02 6.34 -21.04
CA ALA A 576 -4.33 7.23 -19.91
C ALA A 576 -3.97 6.59 -18.58
N SER A 577 -3.37 7.35 -17.65
CA SER A 577 -2.96 6.83 -16.33
C SER A 577 -4.15 6.25 -15.54
N SER A 578 -5.32 6.88 -15.62
CA SER A 578 -6.55 6.39 -14.97
C SER A 578 -7.03 5.04 -15.48
N TYR A 579 -6.63 4.64 -16.69
CA TYR A 579 -6.93 3.32 -17.23
C TYR A 579 -5.95 2.25 -16.80
N VAL A 580 -4.70 2.64 -16.51
CA VAL A 580 -3.69 1.75 -15.92
C VAL A 580 -4.09 1.40 -14.48
N GLU A 581 -4.62 2.37 -13.73
CA GLU A 581 -5.11 2.15 -12.36
C GLU A 581 -6.26 1.11 -12.27
N GLU A 582 -7.00 0.92 -13.36
CA GLU A 582 -8.13 -0.01 -13.45
C GLU A 582 -7.83 -1.25 -14.32
N GLU A 583 -6.55 -1.57 -14.51
CA GLU A 583 -6.10 -2.72 -15.32
C GLU A 583 -6.78 -4.04 -14.88
N GLN A 584 -7.01 -4.21 -13.57
CA GLN A 584 -7.73 -5.35 -13.02
C GLN A 584 -9.13 -5.55 -13.62
N GLN A 585 -9.84 -4.46 -13.93
CA GLN A 585 -11.18 -4.52 -14.52
C GLN A 585 -11.11 -5.08 -15.94
N PHE A 586 -10.13 -4.65 -16.71
CA PHE A 586 -9.90 -5.16 -18.05
C PHE A 586 -9.71 -6.68 -18.04
N TRP A 587 -8.80 -7.18 -17.21
CA TRP A 587 -8.55 -8.62 -17.13
C TRP A 587 -9.77 -9.38 -16.62
N TYR A 588 -10.47 -8.86 -15.61
CA TYR A 588 -11.71 -9.46 -15.12
C TYR A 588 -12.76 -9.61 -16.24
N TRP A 589 -13.05 -8.54 -16.98
CA TRP A 589 -14.08 -8.56 -18.02
C TRP A 589 -13.65 -9.34 -19.26
N VAL A 590 -12.41 -9.21 -19.72
CA VAL A 590 -11.91 -9.93 -20.91
C VAL A 590 -11.84 -11.43 -20.65
N VAL A 591 -11.35 -11.86 -19.48
CA VAL A 591 -11.33 -13.29 -19.11
C VAL A 591 -12.75 -13.83 -18.92
N THR A 592 -13.64 -13.07 -18.30
CA THR A 592 -15.06 -13.46 -18.14
C THR A 592 -15.76 -13.56 -19.50
N ALA A 593 -15.59 -12.58 -20.38
CA ALA A 593 -16.16 -12.61 -21.73
C ALA A 593 -15.62 -13.80 -22.54
N TRP A 594 -14.33 -14.09 -22.42
CA TRP A 594 -13.71 -15.23 -23.10
C TRP A 594 -14.22 -16.57 -22.58
N THR A 595 -14.33 -16.74 -21.26
CA THR A 595 -14.88 -17.97 -20.66
C THR A 595 -16.34 -18.18 -21.02
N VAL A 596 -17.16 -17.11 -21.04
CA VAL A 596 -18.54 -17.16 -21.53
C VAL A 596 -18.58 -17.53 -23.02
N TYR A 597 -17.74 -16.92 -23.85
CA TYR A 597 -17.65 -17.25 -25.27
C TYR A 597 -17.30 -18.73 -25.50
N LEU A 598 -16.29 -19.24 -24.79
CA LEU A 598 -15.91 -20.66 -24.84
C LEU A 598 -17.03 -21.56 -24.33
N HIS A 599 -17.75 -21.15 -23.29
CA HIS A 599 -18.90 -21.87 -22.75
C HIS A 599 -20.02 -21.97 -23.80
N ILE A 600 -20.43 -20.86 -24.41
CA ILE A 600 -21.45 -20.84 -25.47
C ILE A 600 -21.02 -21.70 -26.66
N LYS A 601 -19.75 -21.62 -27.05
CA LYS A 601 -19.20 -22.44 -28.13
C LYS A 601 -19.26 -23.93 -27.78
N SER A 602 -18.98 -24.30 -26.53
CA SER A 602 -19.08 -25.69 -26.05
C SER A 602 -20.52 -26.21 -25.96
N LEU A 603 -21.51 -25.32 -25.82
CA LEU A 603 -22.92 -25.66 -25.74
C LEU A 603 -23.58 -25.92 -27.10
N ARG A 604 -22.93 -25.64 -28.24
CA ARG A 604 -23.49 -25.92 -29.57
C ARG A 604 -23.57 -27.44 -29.81
N PRO A 605 -24.76 -28.05 -29.89
CA PRO A 605 -24.91 -29.41 -30.40
C PRO A 605 -24.76 -29.40 -31.92
N LEU A 606 -24.39 -30.54 -32.51
CA LEU A 606 -24.63 -30.84 -33.92
C LEU A 606 -26.12 -30.62 -34.22
N HIS A 607 -26.53 -29.45 -34.69
CA HIS A 607 -27.63 -29.22 -35.63
C HIS A 607 -27.68 -27.71 -35.96
N GLY A 608 -27.67 -27.41 -37.25
CA GLY A 608 -27.53 -26.06 -37.78
C GLY A 608 -28.72 -25.16 -37.43
N SER A 609 -28.53 -24.30 -36.44
CA SER A 609 -29.22 -23.00 -36.39
C SER A 609 -28.16 -21.91 -36.37
N LYS A 610 -28.15 -21.08 -37.41
CA LYS A 610 -27.18 -20.01 -37.65
C LYS A 610 -27.54 -18.69 -36.96
N ASP A 611 -28.56 -18.65 -36.09
CA ASP A 611 -29.03 -17.41 -35.50
C ASP A 611 -28.93 -17.40 -33.98
N ALA A 612 -27.76 -17.00 -33.51
CA ALA A 612 -27.60 -16.38 -32.19
C ALA A 612 -26.47 -15.34 -32.28
N ARG A 613 -26.70 -14.27 -33.05
CA ARG A 613 -25.95 -13.02 -32.87
C ARG A 613 -26.49 -12.34 -31.63
N PHE A 614 -25.98 -12.73 -30.46
CA PHE A 614 -26.06 -11.87 -29.29
C PHE A 614 -25.09 -10.71 -29.51
N SER A 615 -25.66 -9.54 -29.82
CA SER A 615 -24.93 -8.29 -29.76
C SER A 615 -24.53 -8.10 -28.29
N PHE A 616 -23.28 -8.41 -27.95
CA PHE A 616 -22.66 -7.85 -26.76
C PHE A 616 -22.55 -6.35 -27.00
N SER A 617 -23.58 -5.61 -26.58
CA SER A 617 -23.41 -4.19 -26.32
C SER A 617 -22.30 -4.09 -25.28
N PRO A 618 -21.16 -3.47 -25.57
CA PRO A 618 -20.22 -3.15 -24.52
C PRO A 618 -20.98 -2.21 -23.59
N PHE A 619 -21.27 -2.65 -22.37
CA PHE A 619 -21.54 -1.73 -21.25
C PHE A 619 -20.20 -1.02 -20.93
N ALA A 620 -19.71 -0.25 -21.90
CA ALA A 620 -18.65 0.71 -21.72
C ALA A 620 -19.27 1.91 -21.01
N ARG A 621 -19.46 1.78 -19.69
CA ARG A 621 -19.35 2.96 -18.83
C ARG A 621 -17.87 3.24 -18.66
N CYS A 622 -17.31 3.92 -19.65
CA CYS A 622 -15.98 4.47 -19.56
C CYS A 622 -15.95 5.56 -18.47
N GLN A 623 -15.01 5.40 -17.54
CA GLN A 623 -13.88 6.34 -17.39
C GLN A 623 -13.99 7.53 -16.40
N LYS A 624 -15.08 7.77 -15.68
CA LYS A 624 -15.04 8.83 -14.63
C LYS A 624 -15.82 8.57 -13.35
N PHE A 625 -16.52 7.45 -13.29
CA PHE A 625 -17.63 7.23 -12.38
C PHE A 625 -17.63 5.84 -11.73
N ALA A 626 -16.47 5.17 -11.65
CA ALA A 626 -16.33 3.94 -10.86
C ALA A 626 -16.55 4.18 -9.34
N ALA A 627 -16.45 5.44 -8.90
CA ALA A 627 -16.84 5.91 -7.57
C ALA A 627 -18.25 6.52 -7.51
N GLU A 628 -18.98 6.58 -8.64
CA GLU A 628 -20.35 7.06 -8.72
C GLU A 628 -21.35 5.91 -8.48
N PRO A 629 -22.65 6.21 -8.36
CA PRO A 629 -23.66 5.19 -8.10
C PRO A 629 -23.68 4.05 -9.11
N ASP A 630 -23.08 2.91 -8.74
CA ASP A 630 -23.15 1.68 -9.51
C ASP A 630 -24.27 0.75 -9.00
N ILE A 631 -24.57 -0.28 -9.79
CA ILE A 631 -25.61 -1.25 -9.44
C ILE A 631 -25.26 -1.97 -8.12
N ALA A 632 -23.96 -2.21 -7.86
CA ALA A 632 -23.49 -2.91 -6.67
C ALA A 632 -23.65 -2.09 -5.37
N ARG A 633 -23.43 -0.78 -5.42
CA ARG A 633 -23.39 0.13 -4.27
C ARG A 633 -24.66 0.95 -4.10
N ASN A 634 -25.51 1.05 -5.13
CA ASN A 634 -26.78 1.80 -5.03
C ASN A 634 -28.03 0.98 -5.31
N PHE A 635 -28.05 0.19 -6.39
CA PHE A 635 -29.25 -0.56 -6.75
C PHE A 635 -29.46 -1.75 -5.80
N PHE A 636 -28.46 -2.61 -5.61
CA PHE A 636 -28.62 -3.80 -4.77
C PHE A 636 -28.84 -3.51 -3.28
N PRO A 637 -28.16 -2.52 -2.65
CA PRO A 637 -28.45 -2.16 -1.26
C PRO A 637 -29.87 -1.61 -1.06
N ARG A 638 -30.46 -0.96 -2.08
CA ARG A 638 -31.86 -0.49 -2.07
C ARG A 638 -32.87 -1.55 -2.51
N HIS A 639 -32.41 -2.61 -3.17
CA HIS A 639 -33.25 -3.70 -3.67
C HIS A 639 -32.73 -5.06 -3.19
N GLN A 640 -32.64 -5.22 -1.87
CA GLN A 640 -32.02 -6.37 -1.21
C GLN A 640 -32.66 -7.71 -1.60
N ASN A 641 -33.97 -7.72 -1.82
CA ASN A 641 -34.68 -8.93 -2.29
C ASN A 641 -34.26 -9.36 -3.69
N ILE A 642 -33.96 -8.41 -4.59
CA ILE A 642 -33.45 -8.73 -5.93
C ILE A 642 -32.02 -9.26 -5.83
N LEU A 643 -31.18 -8.63 -5.00
CA LEU A 643 -29.82 -9.11 -4.71
C LEU A 643 -29.82 -10.57 -4.23
N TRP A 644 -30.61 -10.86 -3.20
CA TRP A 644 -30.66 -12.22 -2.63
C TRP A 644 -31.33 -13.23 -3.55
N ALA A 645 -32.32 -12.84 -4.35
CA ALA A 645 -32.88 -13.71 -5.39
C ALA A 645 -31.81 -14.12 -6.41
N LEU A 646 -30.98 -13.17 -6.89
CA LEU A 646 -29.89 -13.46 -7.83
C LEU A 646 -28.80 -14.35 -7.20
N ILE A 647 -28.43 -14.09 -5.95
CA ILE A 647 -27.48 -14.93 -5.20
C ILE A 647 -28.02 -16.36 -5.08
N ILE A 648 -29.26 -16.53 -4.62
CA ILE A 648 -29.90 -17.85 -4.48
C ILE A 648 -29.94 -18.56 -5.83
N LEU A 649 -30.33 -17.87 -6.91
CA LEU A 649 -30.35 -18.44 -8.26
C LEU A 649 -28.97 -18.89 -8.73
N THR A 650 -27.91 -18.15 -8.39
CA THR A 650 -26.53 -18.51 -8.76
C THR A 650 -26.05 -19.76 -8.03
N TYR A 651 -26.29 -19.85 -6.72
CA TYR A 651 -25.96 -21.05 -5.95
C TYR A 651 -26.79 -22.27 -6.39
N PHE A 652 -28.06 -22.05 -6.71
CA PHE A 652 -28.94 -23.09 -7.25
C PHE A 652 -28.47 -23.59 -8.63
N ASP A 653 -28.18 -22.70 -9.58
CA ASP A 653 -27.66 -23.05 -10.91
C ASP A 653 -26.32 -23.79 -10.81
N THR A 654 -25.41 -23.33 -9.95
CA THR A 654 -24.13 -23.99 -9.69
C THR A 654 -24.33 -25.40 -9.14
N CYS A 655 -25.26 -25.58 -8.19
CA CYS A 655 -25.60 -26.88 -7.63
C CYS A 655 -26.18 -27.82 -8.70
N MET A 656 -27.12 -27.32 -9.51
CA MET A 656 -27.74 -28.08 -10.59
C MET A 656 -26.72 -28.53 -11.63
N ARG A 657 -25.81 -27.65 -12.05
CA ARG A 657 -24.74 -27.99 -13.01
C ARG A 657 -23.78 -29.03 -12.45
N LEU A 658 -23.37 -28.91 -11.20
CA LEU A 658 -22.54 -29.92 -10.55
C LEU A 658 -23.25 -31.28 -10.48
N CYS A 659 -24.57 -31.30 -10.31
CA CYS A 659 -25.35 -32.54 -10.28
C CYS A 659 -25.63 -33.14 -11.67
N LEU A 660 -25.74 -32.31 -12.71
CA LEU A 660 -26.15 -32.72 -14.07
C LEU A 660 -24.98 -32.99 -15.03
N ASN A 661 -23.90 -32.20 -14.97
CA ASN A 661 -22.80 -32.25 -15.96
C ASN A 661 -21.65 -33.19 -15.56
N SER A 662 -21.70 -33.80 -14.38
CA SER A 662 -20.63 -34.67 -13.85
C SER A 662 -21.20 -36.03 -13.43
N SER A 663 -20.40 -37.07 -13.64
CA SER A 663 -20.62 -38.52 -13.45
C SER A 663 -21.84 -38.97 -12.60
N PRO A 664 -22.57 -40.04 -12.99
CA PRO A 664 -23.83 -40.47 -12.37
C PRO A 664 -23.74 -41.03 -10.93
N SER A 665 -22.63 -40.86 -10.21
CA SER A 665 -22.50 -41.39 -8.84
C SER A 665 -23.35 -40.60 -7.83
N ASN A 666 -24.13 -41.31 -7.01
CA ASN A 666 -24.92 -40.69 -5.93
C ASN A 666 -24.04 -39.98 -4.89
N ILE A 667 -22.79 -40.43 -4.73
CA ILE A 667 -21.79 -39.82 -3.85
C ILE A 667 -21.42 -38.43 -4.35
N TRP A 668 -21.17 -38.27 -5.65
CA TRP A 668 -20.87 -36.97 -6.26
C TRP A 668 -22.02 -35.98 -6.09
N ARG A 669 -23.27 -36.40 -6.40
CA ARG A 669 -24.45 -35.55 -6.26
C ARG A 669 -24.65 -35.09 -4.81
N SER A 670 -24.48 -36.00 -3.85
CA SER A 670 -24.59 -35.67 -2.42
C SER A 670 -23.50 -34.71 -1.98
N ALA A 671 -22.25 -34.93 -2.40
CA ALA A 671 -21.13 -34.03 -2.13
C ALA A 671 -21.34 -32.64 -2.74
N ALA A 672 -21.85 -32.57 -3.97
CA ALA A 672 -22.15 -31.32 -4.67
C ALA A 672 -23.21 -30.51 -3.92
N ILE A 673 -24.35 -31.11 -3.57
CA ILE A 673 -25.44 -30.45 -2.82
C ILE A 673 -24.95 -29.96 -1.45
N LEU A 674 -24.22 -30.81 -0.72
CA LEU A 674 -23.70 -30.45 0.59
C LEU A 674 -22.72 -29.27 0.50
N THR A 675 -21.83 -29.29 -0.50
CA THR A 675 -20.83 -28.23 -0.69
C THR A 675 -21.46 -26.91 -1.10
N THR A 676 -22.41 -26.90 -2.04
CA THR A 676 -23.08 -25.68 -2.47
C THR A 676 -23.98 -25.10 -1.38
N THR A 677 -24.65 -25.94 -0.61
CA THR A 677 -25.46 -25.51 0.56
C THR A 677 -24.57 -24.93 1.65
N ALA A 678 -23.45 -25.58 1.97
CA ALA A 678 -22.47 -25.05 2.93
C ALA A 678 -21.87 -23.72 2.45
N ALA A 679 -21.63 -23.55 1.15
CA ALA A 679 -21.10 -22.32 0.57
C ALA A 679 -22.12 -21.17 0.61
N PHE A 680 -23.39 -21.46 0.31
CA PHE A 680 -24.47 -20.49 0.48
C PHE A 680 -24.63 -20.08 1.94
N PHE A 681 -24.61 -21.05 2.87
CA PHE A 681 -24.70 -20.77 4.30
C PHE A 681 -23.51 -19.96 4.82
N PHE A 682 -22.29 -20.29 4.39
CA PHE A 682 -21.11 -19.47 4.69
C PHE A 682 -21.28 -18.04 4.17
N LYS A 683 -21.74 -17.85 2.94
CA LYS A 683 -22.00 -16.52 2.38
C LYS A 683 -23.02 -15.75 3.21
N LEU A 684 -24.07 -16.43 3.67
CA LEU A 684 -25.12 -15.84 4.50
C LEU A 684 -24.60 -15.40 5.88
N VAL A 685 -23.84 -16.27 6.58
CA VAL A 685 -23.21 -15.94 7.87
C VAL A 685 -22.16 -14.84 7.70
N PHE A 686 -21.40 -14.86 6.59
CA PHE A 686 -20.43 -13.82 6.26
C PHE A 686 -21.09 -12.47 6.05
N VAL A 687 -22.17 -12.40 5.25
CA VAL A 687 -22.90 -11.14 5.06
C VAL A 687 -23.55 -10.67 6.36
N ALA A 688 -24.12 -11.57 7.16
CA ALA A 688 -24.69 -11.18 8.46
C ALA A 688 -23.62 -10.59 9.40
N SER A 689 -22.44 -11.20 9.46
CA SER A 689 -21.35 -10.72 10.32
C SER A 689 -20.66 -9.46 9.78
N ASP A 690 -20.53 -9.32 8.47
CA ASP A 690 -19.69 -8.27 7.86
C ASP A 690 -20.49 -7.12 7.27
N SER A 691 -21.63 -7.38 6.61
CA SER A 691 -22.47 -6.36 5.97
C SER A 691 -23.95 -6.57 6.30
N PRO A 692 -24.35 -6.48 7.59
CA PRO A 692 -25.73 -6.74 8.02
C PRO A 692 -26.75 -5.82 7.32
N GLU A 693 -26.33 -4.64 6.89
CA GLU A 693 -27.15 -3.70 6.12
C GLU A 693 -27.70 -4.28 4.81
N LEU A 694 -27.09 -5.33 4.25
CA LEU A 694 -27.58 -6.03 3.05
C LEU A 694 -28.67 -7.06 3.36
N LEU A 695 -29.02 -7.24 4.64
CA LEU A 695 -30.04 -8.17 5.13
C LEU A 695 -31.23 -7.46 5.78
N ASP A 696 -31.04 -6.23 6.29
CA ASP A 696 -32.00 -5.47 7.11
C ASP A 696 -33.42 -5.38 6.51
N GLU A 697 -33.55 -5.18 5.20
CA GLU A 697 -34.86 -5.09 4.48
C GLU A 697 -35.14 -6.30 3.58
N SER A 698 -34.36 -7.37 3.73
CA SER A 698 -34.52 -8.59 2.94
C SER A 698 -35.52 -9.56 3.58
N LEU A 699 -35.99 -10.52 2.77
CA LEU A 699 -36.71 -11.71 3.23
C LEU A 699 -35.93 -12.55 4.27
N LEU A 700 -34.63 -12.31 4.42
CA LEU A 700 -33.73 -13.01 5.34
C LEU A 700 -33.50 -12.24 6.66
N SER A 701 -34.12 -11.07 6.84
CA SER A 701 -34.09 -10.29 8.08
C SER A 701 -34.48 -11.08 9.35
N PRO A 702 -35.43 -12.05 9.34
CA PRO A 702 -35.80 -12.75 10.57
C PRO A 702 -34.69 -13.63 11.16
N ILE A 703 -33.77 -14.09 10.31
CA ILE A 703 -32.67 -15.00 10.71
C ILE A 703 -31.34 -14.27 10.95
N GLN A 704 -31.24 -12.99 10.55
CA GLN A 704 -30.03 -12.18 10.62
C GLN A 704 -29.37 -12.17 12.00
N LYS A 705 -30.11 -11.83 13.06
CA LYS A 705 -29.57 -11.79 14.44
C LYS A 705 -29.00 -13.12 14.92
N SER A 706 -29.58 -14.23 14.47
CA SER A 706 -29.08 -15.57 14.83
C SER A 706 -27.81 -15.93 14.07
N LEU A 707 -27.62 -15.37 12.87
CA LEU A 707 -26.46 -15.60 12.02
C LEU A 707 -25.27 -14.70 12.39
N GLU A 708 -25.53 -13.47 12.84
CA GLU A 708 -24.51 -12.52 13.33
C GLU A 708 -23.65 -13.11 14.47
N GLU A 709 -24.23 -13.93 15.35
CA GLU A 709 -23.51 -14.54 16.48
C GLU A 709 -22.74 -15.84 16.09
N MET A 710 -22.86 -16.32 14.85
CA MET A 710 -22.23 -17.57 14.44
C MET A 710 -20.76 -17.41 14.01
N PRO A 711 -19.85 -18.29 14.45
CA PRO A 711 -18.44 -18.24 14.05
C PRO A 711 -18.24 -18.66 12.58
N LEU A 712 -17.58 -17.82 11.79
CA LEU A 712 -17.31 -18.03 10.35
C LEU A 712 -16.41 -19.23 10.03
N VAL A 713 -15.58 -19.66 10.99
CA VAL A 713 -14.57 -20.70 10.78
C VAL A 713 -15.19 -22.05 10.43
N LEU A 714 -16.30 -22.42 11.07
CA LEU A 714 -16.91 -23.73 10.88
C LEU A 714 -17.57 -23.86 9.49
N PRO A 715 -18.43 -22.93 9.03
CA PRO A 715 -18.95 -22.96 7.67
C PRO A 715 -17.85 -22.90 6.61
N ALA A 716 -16.80 -22.08 6.80
CA ALA A 716 -15.67 -22.04 5.87
C ALA A 716 -14.96 -23.40 5.73
N ARG A 717 -14.69 -24.09 6.85
CA ARG A 717 -14.08 -25.44 6.84
C ARG A 717 -14.94 -26.46 6.10
N LEU A 718 -16.26 -26.40 6.27
CA LEU A 718 -17.19 -27.30 5.56
C LEU A 718 -17.14 -27.08 4.04
N VAL A 719 -17.06 -25.82 3.60
CA VAL A 719 -16.88 -25.48 2.17
C VAL A 719 -15.58 -26.05 1.62
N PHE A 720 -14.44 -25.80 2.29
CA PHE A 720 -13.14 -26.29 1.84
C PHE A 720 -13.06 -27.82 1.83
N CYS A 721 -13.61 -28.49 2.84
CA CYS A 721 -13.68 -29.96 2.87
C CYS A 721 -14.55 -30.50 1.72
N GLY A 722 -15.68 -29.85 1.44
CA GLY A 722 -16.56 -30.21 0.32
C GLY A 722 -15.88 -30.05 -1.04
N ILE A 723 -15.20 -28.93 -1.27
CA ILE A 723 -14.41 -28.69 -2.49
C ILE A 723 -13.30 -29.74 -2.63
N ALA A 724 -12.56 -30.04 -1.57
CA ALA A 724 -11.52 -31.07 -1.59
C ALA A 724 -12.09 -32.45 -1.95
N LEU A 725 -13.25 -32.81 -1.40
CA LEU A 725 -13.94 -34.06 -1.73
C LEU A 725 -14.36 -34.09 -3.21
N LEU A 726 -14.89 -33.00 -3.76
CA LEU A 726 -15.24 -32.90 -5.19
C LEU A 726 -13.99 -33.01 -6.08
N VAL A 727 -12.87 -32.41 -5.70
CA VAL A 727 -11.61 -32.52 -6.45
C VAL A 727 -11.09 -33.97 -6.43
N VAL A 728 -11.01 -34.59 -5.26
CA VAL A 728 -10.51 -35.98 -5.11
C VAL A 728 -11.40 -36.97 -5.86
N THR A 729 -12.72 -36.84 -5.75
CA THR A 729 -13.66 -37.70 -6.48
C THR A 729 -13.57 -37.49 -7.99
N SER A 730 -13.34 -36.27 -8.46
CA SER A 730 -13.08 -35.98 -9.87
C SER A 730 -11.81 -36.69 -10.38
N PHE A 731 -10.69 -36.59 -9.65
CA PHE A 731 -9.44 -37.30 -9.99
C PHE A 731 -9.60 -38.82 -9.99
N CYS A 732 -10.30 -39.37 -9.00
CA CYS A 732 -10.57 -40.81 -8.93
C CYS A 732 -11.40 -41.28 -10.13
N MET A 733 -12.37 -40.48 -10.56
CA MET A 733 -13.21 -40.80 -11.72
C MET A 733 -12.47 -40.64 -13.05
N MET A 734 -11.61 -39.63 -13.20
CA MET A 734 -10.73 -39.48 -14.38
C MET A 734 -9.77 -40.66 -14.55
N ASN A 735 -9.17 -41.13 -13.44
CA ASN A 735 -8.31 -42.31 -13.47
C ASN A 735 -9.10 -43.60 -13.78
N ALA A 736 -10.37 -43.70 -13.33
CA ALA A 736 -11.23 -44.85 -13.61
C ALA A 736 -11.71 -44.89 -15.08
N THR A 737 -12.01 -43.74 -15.69
CA THR A 737 -12.37 -43.67 -17.12
C THR A 737 -11.17 -43.91 -18.03
N GLN A 738 -9.97 -43.44 -17.66
CA GLN A 738 -8.73 -43.72 -18.38
C GLN A 738 -8.33 -45.21 -18.29
N LYS A 739 -8.57 -45.88 -17.16
CA LYS A 739 -8.42 -47.34 -17.04
C LYS A 739 -9.42 -48.10 -17.91
N ARG A 740 -10.69 -47.68 -17.97
CA ARG A 740 -11.71 -48.32 -18.82
C ARG A 740 -11.44 -48.19 -20.32
N SER A 741 -10.84 -47.08 -20.78
CA SER A 741 -10.47 -46.95 -22.20
C SER A 741 -9.26 -47.80 -22.59
N LEU A 742 -8.42 -48.21 -21.63
CA LEU A 742 -7.28 -49.10 -21.85
C LEU A 742 -7.66 -50.59 -21.79
N THR A 743 -8.77 -50.95 -21.14
CA THR A 743 -9.24 -52.35 -21.02
C THR A 743 -10.44 -52.68 -21.92
N GLY A 744 -10.99 -51.72 -22.66
CA GLY A 744 -12.19 -51.88 -23.51
C GLY A 744 -11.91 -52.17 -24.99
N GLY A 745 -10.69 -52.57 -25.34
CA GLY A 745 -10.26 -52.86 -26.70
C GLY A 745 -10.04 -54.35 -26.96
N GLU A 746 -10.91 -55.22 -26.47
CA GLU A 746 -11.04 -56.61 -26.97
C GLU A 746 -12.53 -56.99 -26.95
N CYS A 747 -13.16 -56.89 -28.13
CA CYS A 747 -14.34 -57.64 -28.53
C CYS A 747 -14.19 -57.91 -30.04
#